data_AF-A0AAE0RKY6-F1
#
_entry.id   AF-A0AAE0RKY6-F1
#
_cell.length_a   1.000
_cell.length_b   1.000
_cell.length_c   1.000
_cell.angle_alpha   90.00
_cell.angle_beta   90.00
_cell.angle_gamma   90.00
#
_symmetry.space_group_name_H-M   'P 1'
#
loop_
_entity.id
_entity.type
_entity.pdbx_description
1 polymer ?
#
loop_
_entity_poly.entity_id
_entity_poly.type
_entity_poly.pdbx_seq_one_letter_code
_entity_poly.pdbx_strand_id
1 'polypeptide(L)'
;MSDYNYEDNQSDKLKSISLEFVDDPNFKNKVNYSYTAVQIPTDIYKGSPTILNELNWTQALERVFIDNSREDPSLRWQVFGSATGVTRYYPATPWRAPNKIDLYDVRRRPWYIQGASSPKDMVIIVDVSGSVSGLTLKLMKTSVIEMLDTLSDDDYVNVAQFNEKADLLVSCFKTLVQANVKNKKIFKEKVMHMQAKGTTDYKSGFQFAFEQLLNETNAPRANCNKMIMMFTDGGEDRAQDVFEKYNWPNKTVRVFTFSVGQHNYDVTPLQWIACANKGYYFEIPSIGAIRINTQHLFPAFREYLDVLGRPMVLAGNRAKQVQWTNVYQDALSDLEKAYDRVPREELWYCMRKSGVAEKYVRVVQDMYERSRTVVRCAVGQTEEFKVEVGLHQGLALSPFLFAIVMVQLSEEVRQESPWTMMFADDIVICSESREQVEENLERWRFALERRGMKVSRSKTEYMCVNEREGSGTVRLQGEEVKKVQEFKYLGSTDQSNGECGKEGLGLVITGTMPVFNLTTDGDSKNQLILGVMGVDVALSEIKQLTPRYKLGANGYTFAIDPNGYVLLHPNLQPKIINFREPVTLDFLDAELPDTSKEEIRRLMIDGKPSHRKIKTLVKSVDKRYIDQVTRTYTWAPVDGTDYSLGLVLPTYSENHIRANLSDQILQVQYFESLLPHTFESEGHVLIAPR
;
A
#
# COMPACT_ATOMS: atom_id res chain seq x y z
N MET A 1 1.35 1.54 72.10
CA MET A 1 0.46 0.38 71.93
C MET A 1 0.31 0.18 70.43
N SER A 2 1.11 -0.76 69.91
CA SER A 2 1.16 -1.36 68.56
C SER A 2 0.70 -0.54 67.34
N ASP A 3 1.69 -0.18 66.52
CA ASP A 3 1.59 -0.04 65.07
C ASP A 3 1.10 -1.33 64.42
N TYR A 4 0.10 -1.24 63.55
CA TYR A 4 -0.35 -2.33 62.67
C TYR A 4 -0.05 -1.96 61.22
N ASN A 5 0.96 -2.62 60.66
CA ASN A 5 1.24 -2.69 59.23
C ASN A 5 0.05 -3.29 58.49
N TYR A 6 -0.47 -2.58 57.48
CA TYR A 6 -1.23 -3.20 56.40
C TYR A 6 -0.24 -3.61 55.32
N GLU A 7 -0.04 -4.92 55.19
CA GLU A 7 0.69 -5.56 54.10
C GLU A 7 -0.05 -5.28 52.77
N ASP A 8 0.68 -4.65 51.84
CA ASP A 8 0.28 -4.55 50.43
C ASP A 8 0.22 -5.96 49.85
N ASN A 9 -0.99 -6.43 49.62
CA ASN A 9 -1.26 -7.65 48.89
C ASN A 9 -0.64 -7.57 47.49
N GLN A 10 0.26 -8.51 47.26
CA GLN A 10 0.75 -9.02 45.97
C GLN A 10 -0.10 -8.57 44.77
N SER A 11 0.37 -7.50 44.12
CA SER A 11 0.01 -7.25 42.73
C SER A 11 0.65 -8.36 41.90
N ASP A 12 -0.22 -9.10 41.20
CA ASP A 12 0.13 -10.09 40.21
C ASP A 12 1.19 -9.53 39.25
N LYS A 13 2.45 -9.92 39.50
CA LYS A 13 3.47 -9.98 38.45
C LYS A 13 2.95 -10.98 37.42
N LEU A 14 2.23 -10.50 36.40
CA LEU A 14 2.14 -11.19 35.13
C LEU A 14 3.57 -11.55 34.72
N LYS A 15 3.92 -12.82 34.89
CA LYS A 15 5.11 -13.40 34.29
C LYS A 15 5.05 -13.03 32.82
N SER A 16 5.96 -12.18 32.35
CA SER A 16 6.16 -11.98 30.93
C SER A 16 6.54 -13.34 30.36
N ILE A 17 5.56 -14.04 29.77
CA ILE A 17 5.82 -15.26 29.01
C ILE A 17 6.81 -14.83 27.94
N SER A 18 8.04 -15.33 28.00
CA SER A 18 9.01 -15.16 26.93
C SER A 18 8.48 -15.94 25.74
N LEU A 19 7.78 -15.25 24.84
CA LEU A 19 7.27 -15.84 23.61
C LEU A 19 8.47 -16.20 22.73
N GLU A 20 8.62 -17.48 22.41
CA GLU A 20 9.59 -17.94 21.44
C GLU A 20 9.06 -17.66 20.03
N PHE A 21 9.89 -17.04 19.19
CA PHE A 21 9.58 -16.83 17.79
C PHE A 21 10.60 -17.59 16.94
N VAL A 22 10.12 -18.33 15.95
CA VAL A 22 10.90 -19.16 15.04
C VAL A 22 11.00 -18.45 13.69
N ASP A 23 12.19 -18.43 13.09
CA ASP A 23 12.37 -17.91 11.73
C ASP A 23 11.69 -18.87 10.73
N ASP A 24 10.77 -18.33 9.93
CA ASP A 24 10.04 -19.12 8.93
C ASP A 24 10.28 -18.59 7.51
N PRO A 25 10.73 -19.45 6.56
CA PRO A 25 11.05 -19.03 5.20
C PRO A 25 9.82 -18.66 4.36
N ASN A 26 8.63 -19.18 4.67
CA ASN A 26 7.39 -18.85 3.97
C ASN A 26 6.91 -17.44 4.31
N PHE A 27 7.14 -17.00 5.54
CA PHE A 27 6.79 -15.67 6.04
C PHE A 27 7.95 -14.66 5.99
N LYS A 28 9.18 -15.15 5.80
CA LYS A 28 10.43 -14.37 5.82
C LYS A 28 10.55 -13.47 7.06
N ASN A 29 10.04 -13.98 8.17
CA ASN A 29 9.90 -13.29 9.44
C ASN A 29 9.90 -14.29 10.59
N LYS A 30 10.18 -13.77 11.79
CA LYS A 30 10.03 -14.50 13.04
C LYS A 30 8.55 -14.63 13.39
N VAL A 31 8.06 -15.85 13.46
CA VAL A 31 6.65 -16.16 13.70
C VAL A 31 6.49 -17.11 14.89
N ASN A 32 5.33 -17.06 15.51
CA ASN A 32 4.92 -17.93 16.60
C ASN A 32 3.57 -18.56 16.22
N TYR A 33 3.58 -19.87 16.05
CA TYR A 33 2.41 -20.67 15.67
C TYR A 33 1.51 -21.07 16.86
N SER A 34 1.90 -20.73 18.09
CA SER A 34 1.11 -21.04 19.30
C SER A 34 0.04 -20.00 19.59
N TYR A 35 0.22 -18.76 19.11
CA TYR A 35 -0.65 -17.64 19.45
C TYR A 35 -0.96 -16.76 18.24
N THR A 36 -2.01 -15.98 18.37
CA THR A 36 -2.37 -14.87 17.48
C THR A 36 -1.75 -13.57 17.98
N ALA A 37 -1.37 -12.70 17.05
CA ALA A 37 -0.98 -11.34 17.37
C ALA A 37 -2.17 -10.40 17.16
N VAL A 38 -2.22 -9.33 17.94
CA VAL A 38 -3.24 -8.30 17.84
C VAL A 38 -2.59 -6.93 17.64
N GLN A 39 -2.94 -6.28 16.53
CA GLN A 39 -2.58 -4.91 16.22
C GLN A 39 -3.75 -3.99 16.57
N ILE A 40 -3.45 -2.97 17.37
CA ILE A 40 -4.39 -1.91 17.76
C ILE A 40 -3.79 -0.61 17.23
N PRO A 41 -4.54 0.15 16.41
CA PRO A 41 -4.13 1.47 15.93
C PRO A 41 -3.69 2.39 17.08
N THR A 42 -2.68 3.24 16.82
CA THR A 42 -2.02 4.05 17.87
C THR A 42 -2.94 5.08 18.54
N ASP A 43 -4.04 5.40 17.89
CA ASP A 43 -5.09 6.32 18.29
C ASP A 43 -6.16 5.74 19.18
N ILE A 44 -6.27 4.42 19.20
CA ILE A 44 -7.32 3.73 19.93
C ILE A 44 -6.80 3.37 21.32
N TYR A 45 -7.50 3.86 22.35
CA TYR A 45 -7.16 3.53 23.72
C TYR A 45 -7.46 2.05 24.02
N LYS A 46 -6.39 1.27 24.28
CA LYS A 46 -6.45 -0.17 24.52
C LYS A 46 -7.34 -0.58 25.70
N GLY A 47 -7.46 0.28 26.71
CA GLY A 47 -8.29 0.02 27.90
C GLY A 47 -9.77 0.39 27.73
N SER A 48 -10.20 0.80 26.55
CA SER A 48 -11.61 1.10 26.29
C SER A 48 -12.46 -0.17 26.43
N PRO A 49 -13.62 -0.14 27.13
CA PRO A 49 -14.50 -1.30 27.26
C PRO A 49 -14.90 -1.93 25.93
N THR A 50 -15.09 -1.11 24.89
CA THR A 50 -15.39 -1.58 23.53
C THR A 50 -14.26 -2.46 22.98
N ILE A 51 -13.01 -2.05 23.18
CA ILE A 51 -11.83 -2.78 22.69
C ILE A 51 -11.57 -4.02 23.52
N LEU A 52 -11.73 -3.95 24.85
CA LEU A 52 -11.60 -5.11 25.72
C LEU A 52 -12.63 -6.20 25.38
N ASN A 53 -13.87 -5.82 25.09
CA ASN A 53 -14.89 -6.75 24.63
C ASN A 53 -14.51 -7.38 23.28
N GLU A 54 -13.99 -6.60 22.33
CA GLU A 54 -13.49 -7.11 21.04
C GLU A 54 -12.36 -8.12 21.23
N LEU A 55 -11.39 -7.82 22.10
CA LEU A 55 -10.29 -8.73 22.40
C LEU A 55 -10.77 -10.05 23.01
N ASN A 56 -11.81 -10.01 23.84
CA ASN A 56 -12.37 -11.17 24.51
C ASN A 56 -13.06 -12.12 23.51
N TRP A 57 -14.01 -11.63 22.70
CA TRP A 57 -14.74 -12.50 21.80
C TRP A 57 -13.89 -12.97 20.60
N THR A 58 -12.98 -12.13 20.10
CA THR A 58 -12.08 -12.50 18.99
C THR A 58 -11.02 -13.53 19.39
N GLN A 59 -10.82 -13.79 20.69
CA GLN A 59 -9.90 -14.82 21.16
C GLN A 59 -10.29 -16.22 20.69
N ALA A 60 -11.58 -16.47 20.47
CA ALA A 60 -12.06 -17.76 19.95
C ALA A 60 -11.52 -18.08 18.53
N LEU A 61 -11.13 -17.07 17.74
CA LEU A 61 -10.59 -17.24 16.40
C LEU A 61 -9.21 -17.90 16.39
N GLU A 62 -8.45 -17.82 17.48
CA GLU A 62 -7.11 -18.40 17.58
C GLU A 62 -7.10 -19.90 17.31
N ARG A 63 -8.09 -20.63 17.86
CA ARG A 63 -8.23 -22.07 17.62
C ARG A 63 -8.47 -22.38 16.14
N VAL A 64 -9.37 -21.61 15.51
CA VAL A 64 -9.72 -21.79 14.10
C VAL A 64 -8.52 -21.49 13.20
N PHE A 65 -7.77 -20.43 13.47
CA PHE A 65 -6.57 -20.10 12.69
C PHE A 65 -5.48 -21.17 12.78
N ILE A 66 -5.28 -21.72 13.99
CA ILE A 66 -4.34 -22.83 14.20
C ILE A 66 -4.81 -24.08 13.45
N ASP A 67 -6.09 -24.42 13.52
CA ASP A 67 -6.63 -25.61 12.84
C ASP A 67 -6.55 -25.48 11.31
N ASN A 68 -6.87 -24.31 10.75
CA ASN A 68 -6.69 -24.04 9.31
C ASN A 68 -5.23 -24.23 8.88
N SER A 69 -4.28 -23.72 9.66
CA SER A 69 -2.84 -23.84 9.35
C SER A 69 -2.31 -25.27 9.52
N ARG A 70 -2.98 -26.11 10.32
CA ARG A 70 -2.67 -27.53 10.43
C ARG A 70 -3.20 -28.33 9.24
N GLU A 71 -4.36 -27.92 8.72
CA GLU A 71 -4.96 -28.53 7.53
C GLU A 71 -4.17 -28.16 6.27
N ASP A 72 -3.78 -26.89 6.13
CA ASP A 72 -2.97 -26.40 5.01
C ASP A 72 -1.73 -25.61 5.51
N PRO A 73 -0.54 -26.24 5.52
CA PRO A 73 0.72 -25.58 5.88
C PRO A 73 1.19 -24.49 4.90
N SER A 74 0.59 -24.41 3.71
CA SER A 74 0.93 -23.37 2.72
C SER A 74 0.16 -22.07 2.96
N LEU A 75 -0.81 -22.03 3.88
CA LEU A 75 -1.52 -20.80 4.20
C LEU A 75 -0.56 -19.70 4.69
N ARG A 76 -0.77 -18.49 4.17
CA ARG A 76 -0.08 -17.28 4.63
C ARG A 76 -0.91 -16.60 5.72
N TRP A 77 -0.79 -15.27 5.86
CA TRP A 77 -1.45 -14.55 6.94
C TRP A 77 -2.96 -14.76 6.89
N GLN A 78 -3.49 -15.20 8.02
CA GLN A 78 -4.93 -15.21 8.29
C GLN A 78 -5.21 -14.00 9.16
N VAL A 79 -6.13 -13.13 8.75
CA VAL A 79 -6.41 -11.87 9.43
C VAL A 79 -7.90 -11.66 9.64
N PHE A 80 -8.26 -11.15 10.81
CA PHE A 80 -9.56 -10.58 11.09
C PHE A 80 -9.40 -9.10 11.41
N GLY A 81 -9.97 -8.25 10.57
CA GLY A 81 -10.10 -6.82 10.84
C GLY A 81 -11.47 -6.54 11.44
N SER A 82 -11.51 -6.02 12.66
CA SER A 82 -12.75 -5.58 13.32
C SER A 82 -13.20 -4.21 12.81
N ALA A 83 -14.52 -3.98 12.79
CA ALA A 83 -15.10 -2.65 12.54
C ALA A 83 -14.66 -1.60 13.56
N THR A 84 -14.18 -2.03 14.72
CA THR A 84 -13.58 -1.16 15.75
C THR A 84 -12.16 -0.70 15.41
N GLY A 85 -11.49 -1.33 14.44
CA GLY A 85 -10.11 -1.06 14.04
C GLY A 85 -9.08 -2.03 14.63
N VAL A 86 -9.48 -2.93 15.53
CA VAL A 86 -8.61 -4.00 16.06
C VAL A 86 -8.36 -5.04 14.97
N THR A 87 -7.11 -5.43 14.80
CA THR A 87 -6.70 -6.45 13.82
C THR A 87 -6.09 -7.63 14.54
N ARG A 88 -6.60 -8.83 14.34
CA ARG A 88 -6.00 -10.08 14.84
C ARG A 88 -5.47 -10.88 13.67
N TYR A 89 -4.21 -11.31 13.74
CA TYR A 89 -3.59 -12.09 12.66
C TYR A 89 -2.79 -13.28 13.19
N TYR A 90 -2.66 -14.29 12.33
CA TYR A 90 -1.97 -15.55 12.60
C TYR A 90 -1.05 -15.92 11.42
N PRO A 91 0.16 -16.47 11.67
CA PRO A 91 0.79 -16.68 12.99
C PRO A 91 1.18 -15.37 13.70
N ALA A 92 1.49 -15.40 14.99
CA ALA A 92 1.90 -14.19 15.70
C ALA A 92 3.31 -13.77 15.26
N THR A 93 3.49 -12.51 14.89
CA THR A 93 4.81 -11.91 14.64
C THR A 93 4.90 -10.55 15.33
N PRO A 94 6.06 -10.17 15.90
CA PRO A 94 6.22 -8.85 16.50
C PRO A 94 5.99 -7.75 15.46
N TRP A 95 5.09 -6.81 15.79
CA TRP A 95 4.80 -5.68 14.92
C TRP A 95 6.03 -4.77 14.83
N ARG A 96 6.53 -4.55 13.61
CA ARG A 96 7.78 -3.80 13.35
C ARG A 96 7.55 -2.28 13.46
N ALA A 97 7.45 -1.73 14.67
CA ALA A 97 7.50 -0.28 14.88
C ALA A 97 7.96 0.16 16.29
N PRO A 98 9.25 0.05 16.66
CA PRO A 98 9.71 0.55 17.96
C PRO A 98 9.84 2.09 17.99
N ASN A 99 10.03 2.76 16.84
CA ASN A 99 10.60 4.11 16.80
C ASN A 99 9.91 5.13 15.88
N LYS A 100 8.75 4.79 15.28
CA LYS A 100 7.88 5.67 14.48
C LYS A 100 6.43 5.46 14.90
N ILE A 101 5.62 6.51 14.91
CA ILE A 101 4.18 6.38 15.12
C ILE A 101 3.60 5.62 13.92
N ASP A 102 3.16 4.40 14.15
CA ASP A 102 2.45 3.61 13.15
C ASP A 102 1.03 4.18 12.94
N LEU A 103 0.70 4.43 11.68
CA LEU A 103 -0.60 4.93 11.24
C LEU A 103 -1.46 3.84 10.59
N TYR A 104 -1.07 2.58 10.76
CA TYR A 104 -1.82 1.45 10.25
C TYR A 104 -3.21 1.38 10.88
N ASP A 105 -4.21 1.35 10.00
CA ASP A 105 -5.60 1.08 10.34
C ASP A 105 -6.14 0.10 9.31
N VAL A 106 -6.64 -1.04 9.79
CA VAL A 106 -7.17 -2.12 8.94
C VAL A 106 -8.34 -1.67 8.08
N ARG A 107 -9.16 -0.74 8.59
CA ARG A 107 -10.36 -0.26 7.90
C ARG A 107 -10.05 0.57 6.67
N ARG A 108 -8.79 1.05 6.55
CA ARG A 108 -8.29 1.79 5.39
C ARG A 108 -7.68 0.88 4.33
N ARG A 109 -7.56 -0.41 4.61
CA ARG A 109 -6.92 -1.33 3.69
C ARG A 109 -7.88 -1.66 2.53
N PRO A 110 -7.39 -1.71 1.29
CA PRO A 110 -8.22 -2.05 0.13
C PRO A 110 -9.01 -3.35 0.31
N TRP A 111 -8.38 -4.38 0.90
CA TRP A 111 -9.01 -5.67 1.19
C TRP A 111 -10.20 -5.53 2.16
N TYR A 112 -10.08 -4.70 3.19
CA TYR A 112 -11.18 -4.47 4.13
C TYR A 112 -12.33 -3.73 3.43
N ILE A 113 -12.01 -2.67 2.67
CA ILE A 113 -13.02 -1.83 2.00
C ILE A 113 -13.82 -2.65 0.98
N GLN A 114 -13.15 -3.49 0.19
CA GLN A 114 -13.78 -4.36 -0.80
C GLN A 114 -14.71 -5.38 -0.14
N GLY A 115 -14.26 -6.04 0.94
CA GLY A 115 -15.11 -6.98 1.69
C GLY A 115 -16.25 -6.31 2.48
N ALA A 116 -16.13 -5.01 2.82
CA ALA A 116 -17.11 -4.29 3.62
C ALA A 116 -18.24 -3.63 2.80
N SER A 117 -18.05 -3.40 1.50
CA SER A 117 -19.01 -2.70 0.65
C SER A 117 -19.04 -3.27 -0.76
N SER A 118 -20.23 -3.30 -1.37
CA SER A 118 -20.36 -3.59 -2.79
C SER A 118 -19.92 -2.40 -3.66
N PRO A 119 -19.58 -2.64 -4.95
CA PRO A 119 -19.24 -1.59 -5.92
C PRO A 119 -20.30 -0.50 -5.99
N LYS A 120 -19.89 0.74 -6.28
CA LYS A 120 -20.80 1.90 -6.27
C LYS A 120 -20.55 2.90 -7.41
N ASP A 121 -21.67 3.47 -7.87
CA ASP A 121 -21.73 4.63 -8.77
C ASP A 121 -21.93 5.89 -7.92
N MET A 122 -20.87 6.70 -7.77
CA MET A 122 -20.83 7.87 -6.91
C MET A 122 -20.71 9.17 -7.71
N VAL A 123 -21.56 10.16 -7.41
CA VAL A 123 -21.36 11.54 -7.86
C VAL A 123 -21.05 12.42 -6.68
N ILE A 124 -19.90 13.09 -6.72
CA ILE A 124 -19.49 14.06 -5.69
C ILE A 124 -19.80 15.46 -6.23
N ILE A 125 -20.66 16.20 -5.52
CA ILE A 125 -20.96 17.60 -5.81
C ILE A 125 -20.35 18.49 -4.73
N VAL A 126 -19.60 19.51 -5.15
CA VAL A 126 -18.89 20.42 -4.25
C VAL A 126 -19.41 21.83 -4.43
N ASP A 127 -19.83 22.44 -3.33
CA ASP A 127 -20.22 23.84 -3.28
C ASP A 127 -19.00 24.73 -3.47
N VAL A 128 -19.04 25.60 -4.48
CA VAL A 128 -18.01 26.60 -4.77
C VAL A 128 -18.58 28.01 -4.74
N SER A 129 -19.65 28.25 -3.98
CA SER A 129 -20.20 29.58 -3.72
C SER A 129 -19.23 30.50 -2.97
N GLY A 130 -19.55 31.79 -2.89
CA GLY A 130 -18.72 32.77 -2.19
C GLY A 130 -18.56 32.51 -0.67
N SER A 131 -19.54 31.87 -0.02
CA SER A 131 -19.53 31.62 1.44
C SER A 131 -18.41 30.68 1.85
N VAL A 132 -18.12 29.66 1.04
CA VAL A 132 -17.09 28.66 1.32
C VAL A 132 -15.67 29.17 1.13
N SER A 133 -15.48 30.42 0.71
CA SER A 133 -14.14 30.98 0.42
C SER A 133 -13.21 30.94 1.65
N GLY A 134 -11.92 30.66 1.42
CA GLY A 134 -10.92 30.59 2.49
C GLY A 134 -10.71 29.18 3.06
N LEU A 135 -10.83 29.04 4.39
CA LEU A 135 -10.51 27.80 5.10
C LEU A 135 -11.48 26.66 4.72
N THR A 136 -12.77 26.95 4.62
CA THR A 136 -13.81 25.97 4.33
C THR A 136 -13.61 25.28 2.99
N LEU A 137 -13.35 26.03 1.91
CA LEU A 137 -13.00 25.45 0.60
C LEU A 137 -11.73 24.59 0.67
N LYS A 138 -10.72 24.99 1.45
CA LYS A 138 -9.50 24.18 1.64
C LYS A 138 -9.82 22.85 2.33
N LEU A 139 -10.71 22.86 3.33
CA LEU A 139 -11.18 21.66 4.02
C LEU A 139 -11.99 20.77 3.08
N MET A 140 -12.90 21.34 2.28
CA MET A 140 -13.68 20.61 1.28
C MET A 140 -12.79 19.91 0.25
N LYS A 141 -11.84 20.64 -0.34
CA LYS A 141 -10.85 20.07 -1.26
C LYS A 141 -10.11 18.87 -0.67
N THR A 142 -9.62 19.03 0.56
CA THR A 142 -8.90 17.94 1.25
C THR A 142 -9.83 16.75 1.52
N SER A 143 -11.08 17.00 1.94
CA SER A 143 -12.08 15.96 2.23
C SER A 143 -12.46 15.17 0.98
N VAL A 144 -12.61 15.83 -0.17
CA VAL A 144 -12.89 15.18 -1.46
C VAL A 144 -11.69 14.31 -1.89
N ILE A 145 -10.46 14.77 -1.69
CA ILE A 145 -9.26 13.99 -2.01
C ILE A 145 -9.19 12.71 -1.17
N GLU A 146 -9.42 12.82 0.13
CA GLU A 146 -9.48 11.66 1.03
C GLU A 146 -10.65 10.72 0.67
N MET A 147 -11.80 11.26 0.25
CA MET A 147 -12.92 10.46 -0.24
C MET A 147 -12.57 9.68 -1.50
N LEU A 148 -11.89 10.30 -2.46
CA LEU A 148 -11.41 9.62 -3.67
C LEU A 148 -10.45 8.47 -3.33
N ASP A 149 -9.66 8.59 -2.25
CA ASP A 149 -8.76 7.53 -1.79
C ASP A 149 -9.48 6.29 -1.25
N THR A 150 -10.75 6.42 -0.85
CA THR A 150 -11.57 5.27 -0.41
C THR A 150 -12.15 4.45 -1.57
N LEU A 151 -12.09 4.98 -2.80
CA LEU A 151 -12.66 4.32 -3.97
C LEU A 151 -11.70 3.27 -4.53
N SER A 152 -12.28 2.11 -4.80
CA SER A 152 -11.63 0.97 -5.45
C SER A 152 -11.75 1.06 -6.98
N ASP A 153 -11.03 0.21 -7.70
CA ASP A 153 -11.11 0.18 -9.16
C ASP A 153 -12.47 -0.33 -9.67
N ASP A 154 -13.27 -1.03 -8.85
CA ASP A 154 -14.64 -1.47 -9.20
C ASP A 154 -15.67 -0.34 -9.09
N ASP A 155 -15.29 0.79 -8.49
CA ASP A 155 -16.16 1.93 -8.27
C ASP A 155 -16.11 2.91 -9.45
N TYR A 156 -17.24 3.55 -9.74
CA TYR A 156 -17.36 4.58 -10.76
C TYR A 156 -17.67 5.92 -10.11
N VAL A 157 -16.93 6.95 -10.49
CA VAL A 157 -17.03 8.27 -9.89
C VAL A 157 -17.05 9.39 -10.93
N ASN A 158 -17.79 10.45 -10.62
CA ASN A 158 -17.58 11.75 -11.23
C ASN A 158 -17.64 12.85 -10.18
N VAL A 159 -16.94 13.96 -10.41
CA VAL A 159 -16.89 15.10 -9.51
C VAL A 159 -17.38 16.34 -10.25
N ALA A 160 -18.36 17.02 -9.67
CA ALA A 160 -18.90 18.27 -10.17
C ALA A 160 -18.78 19.37 -9.12
N GLN A 161 -18.66 20.60 -9.60
CA GLN A 161 -18.70 21.80 -8.76
C GLN A 161 -19.98 22.57 -9.09
N PHE A 162 -20.58 23.22 -8.11
CA PHE A 162 -21.77 24.04 -8.34
C PHE A 162 -21.70 25.37 -7.59
N ASN A 163 -22.24 26.39 -8.22
CA ASN A 163 -22.54 27.70 -7.63
C ASN A 163 -23.95 28.12 -8.07
N GLU A 164 -24.08 29.00 -9.07
CA GLU A 164 -25.34 29.31 -9.76
C GLU A 164 -25.73 28.23 -10.78
N LYS A 165 -24.73 27.49 -11.29
CA LYS A 165 -24.92 26.34 -12.18
C LYS A 165 -23.96 25.22 -11.77
N ALA A 166 -24.33 24.00 -12.13
CA ALA A 166 -23.49 22.83 -11.93
C ALA A 166 -22.64 22.57 -13.19
N ASP A 167 -21.32 22.51 -12.99
CA ASP A 167 -20.35 22.25 -14.05
C ASP A 167 -19.49 21.02 -13.70
N LEU A 168 -19.10 20.28 -14.74
CA LEU A 168 -18.13 19.18 -14.60
C LEU A 168 -16.76 19.73 -14.21
N LEU A 169 -16.15 19.16 -13.18
CA LEU A 169 -14.81 19.54 -12.75
C LEU A 169 -13.75 19.20 -13.81
N VAL A 170 -13.97 18.09 -14.52
CA VAL A 170 -13.11 17.63 -15.60
C VAL A 170 -13.93 17.54 -16.88
N SER A 171 -13.67 18.46 -17.81
CA SER A 171 -14.45 18.57 -19.06
C SER A 171 -14.39 17.34 -19.96
N CYS A 172 -13.36 16.50 -19.84
CA CYS A 172 -13.26 15.25 -20.59
C CYS A 172 -14.10 14.10 -19.99
N PHE A 173 -14.47 14.17 -18.71
CA PHE A 173 -15.28 13.14 -18.05
C PHE A 173 -16.76 13.52 -18.06
N LYS A 174 -17.38 13.35 -19.24
CA LYS A 174 -18.80 13.68 -19.46
C LYS A 174 -19.77 12.75 -18.72
N THR A 175 -19.31 11.56 -18.37
CA THR A 175 -20.05 10.51 -17.65
C THR A 175 -19.23 10.05 -16.45
N LEU A 176 -19.81 9.18 -15.62
CA LEU A 176 -19.06 8.43 -14.61
C LEU A 176 -17.88 7.70 -15.26
N VAL A 177 -16.73 7.74 -14.58
CA VAL A 177 -15.51 7.03 -15.00
C VAL A 177 -15.04 6.12 -13.88
N GLN A 178 -14.37 5.04 -14.26
CA GLN A 178 -13.79 4.11 -13.29
C GLN A 178 -12.78 4.82 -12.39
N ALA A 179 -12.86 4.58 -11.08
CA ALA A 179 -12.04 5.22 -10.06
C ALA A 179 -10.62 4.62 -9.96
N ASN A 180 -9.97 4.44 -11.11
CA ASN A 180 -8.60 3.93 -11.18
C ASN A 180 -7.56 4.96 -10.70
N VAL A 181 -6.34 4.50 -10.38
CA VAL A 181 -5.25 5.34 -9.87
C VAL A 181 -4.99 6.57 -10.76
N LYS A 182 -5.07 6.41 -12.09
CA LYS A 182 -4.84 7.50 -13.06
C LYS A 182 -5.96 8.54 -13.05
N ASN A 183 -7.21 8.11 -13.09
CA ASN A 183 -8.39 8.98 -13.09
C ASN A 183 -8.53 9.70 -11.75
N LYS A 184 -8.31 8.99 -10.63
CA LYS A 184 -8.26 9.59 -9.29
C LYS A 184 -7.22 10.70 -9.21
N LYS A 185 -6.02 10.48 -9.77
CA LYS A 185 -4.97 11.51 -9.81
C LYS A 185 -5.42 12.77 -10.57
N ILE A 186 -6.07 12.61 -11.73
CA ILE A 186 -6.61 13.73 -12.52
C ILE A 186 -7.66 14.50 -11.71
N PHE A 187 -8.58 13.79 -11.04
CA PHE A 187 -9.56 14.43 -10.16
C PHE A 187 -8.88 15.21 -9.03
N LYS A 188 -7.93 14.60 -8.31
CA LYS A 188 -7.21 15.26 -7.20
C LYS A 188 -6.50 16.54 -7.65
N GLU A 189 -5.83 16.52 -8.81
CA GLU A 189 -5.17 17.70 -9.37
C GLU A 189 -6.19 18.82 -9.67
N LYS A 190 -7.32 18.49 -10.28
CA LYS A 190 -8.37 19.48 -10.60
C LYS A 190 -9.09 20.01 -9.36
N VAL A 191 -9.36 19.15 -8.37
CA VAL A 191 -9.96 19.54 -7.09
C VAL A 191 -9.13 20.62 -6.39
N MET A 192 -7.79 20.49 -6.42
CA MET A 192 -6.90 21.49 -5.82
C MET A 192 -7.03 22.89 -6.45
N HIS A 193 -7.39 22.96 -7.74
CA HIS A 193 -7.52 24.22 -8.48
C HIS A 193 -8.91 24.88 -8.40
N MET A 194 -9.90 24.28 -7.74
CA MET A 194 -11.24 24.90 -7.60
C MET A 194 -11.19 26.28 -6.91
N GLN A 195 -12.06 27.21 -7.31
CA GLN A 195 -12.15 28.56 -6.74
C GLN A 195 -13.60 28.91 -6.38
N ALA A 196 -13.79 29.48 -5.20
CA ALA A 196 -15.09 29.94 -4.72
C ALA A 196 -15.53 31.23 -5.42
N LYS A 197 -16.68 31.23 -6.10
CA LYS A 197 -17.32 32.39 -6.77
C LYS A 197 -18.83 32.17 -6.92
N GLY A 198 -19.59 33.26 -6.85
CA GLY A 198 -21.04 33.26 -7.13
C GLY A 198 -21.90 32.95 -5.91
N THR A 199 -23.20 32.74 -6.14
CA THR A 199 -24.19 32.34 -5.13
C THR A 199 -24.40 30.82 -5.15
N THR A 200 -25.22 30.31 -4.23
CA THR A 200 -25.47 28.88 -4.04
C THR A 200 -26.84 28.49 -4.59
N ASP A 201 -26.89 27.52 -5.52
CA ASP A 201 -28.13 26.90 -5.99
C ASP A 201 -28.05 25.37 -5.87
N TYR A 202 -28.74 24.83 -4.86
CA TYR A 202 -28.79 23.38 -4.64
C TYR A 202 -29.59 22.64 -5.70
N LYS A 203 -30.56 23.30 -6.35
CA LYS A 203 -31.44 22.63 -7.32
C LYS A 203 -30.67 22.25 -8.57
N SER A 204 -29.88 23.17 -9.12
CA SER A 204 -29.01 22.87 -10.26
C SER A 204 -27.97 21.80 -9.94
N GLY A 205 -27.35 21.86 -8.75
CA GLY A 205 -26.40 20.86 -8.26
C GLY A 205 -26.98 19.44 -8.22
N PHE A 206 -28.14 19.26 -7.56
CA PHE A 206 -28.78 17.95 -7.46
C PHE A 206 -29.39 17.47 -8.78
N GLN A 207 -29.98 18.36 -9.58
CA GLN A 207 -30.50 18.00 -10.90
C GLN A 207 -29.38 17.43 -11.77
N PHE A 208 -28.23 18.09 -11.81
CA PHE A 208 -27.05 17.61 -12.54
C PHE A 208 -26.58 16.24 -12.04
N ALA A 209 -26.52 16.04 -10.73
CA ALA A 209 -26.10 14.77 -10.14
C ALA A 209 -27.06 13.61 -10.50
N PHE A 210 -28.37 13.86 -10.48
CA PHE A 210 -29.37 12.87 -10.91
C PHE A 210 -29.26 12.57 -12.40
N GLU A 211 -29.06 13.57 -13.25
CA GLU A 211 -28.85 13.38 -14.69
C GLU A 211 -27.60 12.52 -14.96
N GLN A 212 -26.51 12.71 -14.22
CA GLN A 212 -25.32 11.86 -14.33
C GLN A 212 -25.60 10.40 -13.91
N LEU A 213 -26.36 10.18 -12.84
CA LEU A 213 -26.63 8.84 -12.29
C LEU A 213 -27.73 8.04 -13.00
N LEU A 214 -28.76 8.73 -13.50
CA LEU A 214 -29.96 8.09 -14.03
C LEU A 214 -29.97 8.01 -15.55
N ASN A 215 -29.25 8.90 -16.26
CA ASN A 215 -29.27 8.89 -17.71
C ASN A 215 -28.46 7.69 -18.23
N GLU A 216 -29.12 6.80 -18.98
CA GLU A 216 -28.53 5.60 -19.55
C GLU A 216 -27.63 5.95 -20.73
N THR A 217 -26.39 6.31 -20.41
CA THR A 217 -25.31 6.37 -21.39
C THR A 217 -24.76 4.96 -21.60
N ASN A 218 -24.38 4.58 -22.83
CA ASN A 218 -23.63 3.34 -23.16
C ASN A 218 -22.26 3.21 -22.46
N ALA A 219 -21.95 4.08 -21.50
CA ALA A 219 -20.74 4.03 -20.70
C ALA A 219 -20.83 2.91 -19.64
N PRO A 220 -19.72 2.18 -19.40
CA PRO A 220 -19.68 1.16 -18.35
C PRO A 220 -19.90 1.80 -16.97
N ARG A 221 -20.62 1.09 -16.09
CA ARG A 221 -20.99 1.50 -14.72
C ARG A 221 -20.96 0.30 -13.79
N ALA A 222 -20.86 0.52 -12.49
CA ALA A 222 -20.98 -0.55 -11.49
C ALA A 222 -22.42 -1.09 -11.43
N ASN A 223 -23.41 -0.23 -11.67
CA ASN A 223 -24.84 -0.55 -11.69
C ASN A 223 -25.34 -1.29 -10.43
N CYS A 224 -24.73 -0.97 -9.29
CA CYS A 224 -25.06 -1.53 -7.98
C CYS A 224 -25.60 -0.40 -7.08
N ASN A 225 -24.79 0.12 -6.16
CA ASN A 225 -25.21 1.23 -5.30
C ASN A 225 -25.07 2.58 -6.01
N LYS A 226 -26.16 3.34 -6.13
CA LYS A 226 -26.16 4.70 -6.67
C LYS A 226 -26.19 5.72 -5.55
N MET A 227 -25.26 6.67 -5.55
CA MET A 227 -25.18 7.66 -4.48
C MET A 227 -24.65 9.03 -4.91
N ILE A 228 -25.11 10.05 -4.19
CA ILE A 228 -24.69 11.43 -4.31
C ILE A 228 -24.07 11.86 -2.99
N MET A 229 -22.91 12.49 -3.04
CA MET A 229 -22.26 13.11 -1.89
C MET A 229 -22.12 14.61 -2.11
N MET A 230 -22.65 15.41 -1.18
CA MET A 230 -22.63 16.87 -1.26
C MET A 230 -21.74 17.46 -0.16
N PHE A 231 -20.80 18.31 -0.55
CA PHE A 231 -19.95 19.09 0.38
C PHE A 231 -20.34 20.57 0.32
N THR A 232 -20.78 21.14 1.44
CA THR A 232 -21.22 22.55 1.57
C THR A 232 -20.97 23.06 2.99
N ASP A 233 -21.06 24.37 3.21
CA ASP A 233 -20.95 25.01 4.53
C ASP A 233 -22.31 25.30 5.17
N GLY A 234 -23.39 24.74 4.63
CA GLY A 234 -24.75 24.98 5.12
C GLY A 234 -25.61 25.67 4.07
N GLY A 235 -26.91 25.70 4.30
CA GLY A 235 -27.84 26.35 3.37
C GLY A 235 -29.28 26.31 3.84
N GLU A 236 -30.10 27.14 3.22
CA GLU A 236 -31.49 27.37 3.66
C GLU A 236 -32.51 26.55 2.84
N ASP A 237 -32.18 26.14 1.62
CA ASP A 237 -33.08 25.38 0.74
C ASP A 237 -32.92 23.86 0.93
N ARG A 238 -34.04 23.14 0.85
CA ARG A 238 -34.11 21.67 0.90
C ARG A 238 -34.16 21.02 -0.49
N ALA A 239 -34.37 21.81 -1.56
CA ALA A 239 -34.53 21.34 -2.93
C ALA A 239 -35.51 20.16 -3.07
N GLN A 240 -36.61 20.21 -2.31
CA GLN A 240 -37.58 19.11 -2.17
C GLN A 240 -38.21 18.71 -3.52
N ASP A 241 -38.46 19.69 -4.39
CA ASP A 241 -38.98 19.52 -5.75
C ASP A 241 -38.10 18.63 -6.62
N VAL A 242 -36.77 18.73 -6.50
CA VAL A 242 -35.83 17.90 -7.26
C VAL A 242 -35.89 16.45 -6.78
N PHE A 243 -35.92 16.22 -5.46
CA PHE A 243 -35.99 14.87 -4.91
C PHE A 243 -37.31 14.19 -5.23
N GLU A 244 -38.43 14.91 -5.13
CA GLU A 244 -39.77 14.41 -5.47
C GLU A 244 -39.85 13.94 -6.93
N LYS A 245 -39.19 14.66 -7.84
CA LYS A 245 -39.16 14.31 -9.27
C LYS A 245 -38.25 13.12 -9.59
N TYR A 246 -37.03 13.07 -9.05
CA TYR A 246 -36.00 12.13 -9.50
C TYR A 246 -35.83 10.88 -8.62
N ASN A 247 -36.15 10.95 -7.32
CA ASN A 247 -35.82 9.87 -6.38
C ASN A 247 -37.04 9.29 -5.65
N TRP A 248 -38.20 9.96 -5.65
CA TRP A 248 -39.41 9.45 -5.00
C TRP A 248 -40.33 8.69 -5.97
N PRO A 249 -41.06 7.67 -5.49
CA PRO A 249 -41.14 7.18 -4.10
C PRO A 249 -40.11 6.09 -3.74
N ASN A 250 -39.42 5.50 -4.72
CA ASN A 250 -38.60 4.29 -4.51
C ASN A 250 -37.28 4.54 -3.74
N LYS A 251 -36.77 5.78 -3.76
CA LYS A 251 -35.52 6.21 -3.09
C LYS A 251 -34.35 5.30 -3.44
N THR A 252 -34.11 5.15 -4.74
CA THR A 252 -33.05 4.29 -5.29
C THR A 252 -31.66 4.90 -5.10
N VAL A 253 -31.55 6.23 -5.11
CA VAL A 253 -30.30 6.95 -4.92
C VAL A 253 -30.17 7.36 -3.46
N ARG A 254 -29.02 7.09 -2.85
CA ARG A 254 -28.70 7.55 -1.49
C ARG A 254 -27.98 8.89 -1.52
N VAL A 255 -28.35 9.80 -0.62
CA VAL A 255 -27.78 11.15 -0.59
C VAL A 255 -27.10 11.41 0.74
N PHE A 256 -25.81 11.70 0.71
CA PHE A 256 -25.00 12.03 1.87
C PHE A 256 -24.63 13.51 1.84
N THR A 257 -24.75 14.18 2.98
CA THR A 257 -24.48 15.61 3.10
C THR A 257 -23.36 15.86 4.10
N PHE A 258 -22.37 16.65 3.71
CA PHE A 258 -21.21 17.02 4.51
C PHE A 258 -21.23 18.52 4.74
N SER A 259 -21.39 18.91 6.00
CA SER A 259 -21.22 20.29 6.48
C SER A 259 -19.75 20.48 6.85
N VAL A 260 -19.09 21.47 6.23
CA VAL A 260 -17.63 21.65 6.35
C VAL A 260 -17.29 23.04 6.85
N GLY A 261 -16.35 23.10 7.79
CA GLY A 261 -15.87 24.32 8.43
C GLY A 261 -16.65 24.64 9.71
N GLN A 262 -16.16 25.63 10.45
CA GLN A 262 -16.94 26.26 11.51
C GLN A 262 -17.73 27.42 10.89
N HIS A 263 -19.05 27.29 10.89
CA HIS A 263 -19.96 28.28 10.35
C HIS A 263 -21.21 28.39 11.21
N ASN A 264 -21.91 29.52 11.11
CA ASN A 264 -23.19 29.76 11.79
C ASN A 264 -24.39 29.52 10.86
N TYR A 265 -24.18 28.95 9.67
CA TYR A 265 -25.25 28.62 8.72
C TYR A 265 -26.10 27.45 9.24
N ASP A 266 -27.38 27.44 8.87
CA ASP A 266 -28.30 26.37 9.24
C ASP A 266 -27.92 25.05 8.55
N VAL A 267 -27.82 23.99 9.33
CA VAL A 267 -27.52 22.62 8.88
C VAL A 267 -28.78 21.75 8.82
N THR A 268 -29.90 22.25 9.34
CA THR A 268 -31.19 21.52 9.39
C THR A 268 -31.64 21.05 7.99
N PRO A 269 -31.50 21.85 6.92
CA PRO A 269 -31.85 21.40 5.57
C PRO A 269 -30.97 20.24 5.09
N LEU A 270 -29.67 20.25 5.40
CA LEU A 270 -28.74 19.17 5.03
C LEU A 270 -29.05 17.87 5.75
N GLN A 271 -29.39 17.95 7.03
CA GLN A 271 -29.84 16.80 7.83
C GLN A 271 -31.13 16.23 7.26
N TRP A 272 -32.07 17.09 6.86
CA TRP A 272 -33.32 16.67 6.24
C TRP A 272 -33.08 15.95 4.89
N ILE A 273 -32.21 16.50 4.03
CA ILE A 273 -31.86 15.89 2.72
C ILE A 273 -31.29 14.48 2.92
N ALA A 274 -30.36 14.31 3.86
CA ALA A 274 -29.76 13.01 4.16
C ALA A 274 -30.80 12.00 4.68
N CYS A 275 -31.61 12.41 5.68
CA CYS A 275 -32.66 11.57 6.27
C CYS A 275 -33.74 11.19 5.25
N ALA A 276 -34.18 12.12 4.40
CA ALA A 276 -35.22 11.87 3.40
C ALA A 276 -34.82 10.83 2.35
N ASN A 277 -33.52 10.72 2.05
CA ASN A 277 -32.96 9.91 0.97
C ASN A 277 -32.15 8.68 1.46
N LYS A 278 -32.40 8.18 2.68
CA LYS A 278 -31.73 6.98 3.24
C LYS A 278 -30.19 7.08 3.26
N GLY A 279 -29.66 8.30 3.36
CA GLY A 279 -28.23 8.54 3.51
C GLY A 279 -27.86 8.89 4.94
N TYR A 280 -26.85 9.74 5.09
CA TYR A 280 -26.34 10.15 6.39
C TYR A 280 -25.72 11.56 6.33
N TYR A 281 -25.75 12.27 7.46
CA TYR A 281 -25.23 13.62 7.61
C TYR A 281 -23.91 13.61 8.38
N PHE A 282 -22.95 14.41 7.94
CA PHE A 282 -21.62 14.50 8.53
C PHE A 282 -21.19 15.95 8.73
N GLU A 283 -20.43 16.18 9.81
CA GLU A 283 -19.86 17.50 10.13
C GLU A 283 -18.32 17.43 10.19
N ILE A 284 -17.66 18.37 9.52
CA ILE A 284 -16.20 18.45 9.35
C ILE A 284 -15.72 19.83 9.86
N PRO A 285 -15.39 19.99 11.14
CA PRO A 285 -15.12 21.32 11.69
C PRO A 285 -13.72 21.87 11.36
N SER A 286 -12.69 21.04 11.15
CA SER A 286 -11.32 21.53 10.97
C SER A 286 -10.37 20.56 10.24
N ILE A 287 -9.18 21.03 9.85
CA ILE A 287 -8.17 20.20 9.16
C ILE A 287 -7.55 19.16 10.10
N GLY A 288 -7.61 19.39 11.42
CA GLY A 288 -7.24 18.41 12.43
C GLY A 288 -8.18 17.20 12.42
N ALA A 289 -9.44 17.38 12.01
CA ALA A 289 -10.35 16.28 11.75
C ALA A 289 -9.98 15.49 10.48
N ILE A 290 -9.24 16.10 9.54
CA ILE A 290 -8.92 15.57 8.20
C ILE A 290 -7.52 14.91 8.14
N ARG A 291 -6.48 15.53 8.70
CA ARG A 291 -5.07 15.21 8.40
C ARG A 291 -4.23 14.73 9.58
N ILE A 292 -4.61 15.07 10.81
CA ILE A 292 -3.97 14.50 11.99
C ILE A 292 -4.78 13.28 12.34
N ASN A 293 -4.10 12.17 12.56
CA ASN A 293 -4.65 10.94 13.11
C ASN A 293 -5.99 11.17 13.84
N THR A 294 -7.03 10.51 13.30
CA THR A 294 -7.86 9.61 14.11
C THR A 294 -8.81 10.21 15.15
N GLN A 295 -9.63 11.21 14.83
CA GLN A 295 -10.77 11.45 15.72
C GLN A 295 -12.10 11.94 15.13
N HIS A 296 -12.19 12.58 13.95
CA HIS A 296 -13.50 13.11 13.50
C HIS A 296 -13.94 12.95 12.03
N LEU A 297 -13.08 12.87 10.99
CA LEU A 297 -13.56 12.39 9.65
C LEU A 297 -13.70 10.87 9.57
N PHE A 298 -12.90 10.13 10.34
CA PHE A 298 -12.93 8.67 10.26
C PHE A 298 -14.24 8.04 10.75
N PRO A 299 -14.97 8.59 11.75
CA PRO A 299 -16.35 8.22 12.01
C PRO A 299 -17.26 8.47 10.80
N ALA A 300 -17.12 9.60 10.10
CA ALA A 300 -17.94 9.87 8.91
C ALA A 300 -17.65 8.88 7.77
N PHE A 301 -16.37 8.56 7.57
CA PHE A 301 -15.94 7.53 6.62
C PHE A 301 -16.35 6.10 7.04
N ARG A 302 -16.27 5.78 8.33
CA ARG A 302 -16.75 4.51 8.90
C ARG A 302 -18.26 4.38 8.72
N GLU A 303 -19.00 5.45 9.04
CA GLU A 303 -20.46 5.44 9.04
C GLU A 303 -21.03 5.39 7.61
N TYR A 304 -20.37 5.93 6.58
CA TYR A 304 -20.85 5.68 5.20
C TYR A 304 -20.66 4.22 4.79
N LEU A 305 -19.51 3.59 5.08
CA LEU A 305 -19.31 2.16 4.78
C LEU A 305 -20.30 1.30 5.57
N ASP A 306 -20.52 1.61 6.84
CA ASP A 306 -21.53 0.98 7.69
C ASP A 306 -22.94 1.11 7.10
N VAL A 307 -23.28 2.26 6.50
CA VAL A 307 -24.57 2.50 5.83
C VAL A 307 -24.67 1.73 4.51
N LEU A 308 -23.58 1.61 3.76
CA LEU A 308 -23.51 0.85 2.51
C LEU A 308 -23.50 -0.66 2.74
N GLY A 309 -22.97 -1.13 3.88
CA GLY A 309 -22.97 -2.54 4.27
C GLY A 309 -24.35 -3.06 4.68
N ARG A 310 -25.31 -2.21 5.07
CA ARG A 310 -26.62 -2.66 5.60
C ARG A 310 -27.40 -3.57 4.64
N PRO A 311 -27.57 -3.26 3.35
CA PRO A 311 -28.23 -4.16 2.40
C PRO A 311 -27.50 -5.48 2.23
N MET A 312 -26.17 -5.47 2.32
CA MET A 312 -25.34 -6.66 2.23
C MET A 312 -25.59 -7.58 3.44
N VAL A 313 -25.66 -7.01 4.65
CA VAL A 313 -26.02 -7.76 5.87
C VAL A 313 -27.43 -8.36 5.75
N LEU A 314 -28.40 -7.59 5.23
CA LEU A 314 -29.78 -8.06 5.03
C LEU A 314 -29.93 -9.16 3.98
N ALA A 315 -29.01 -9.24 3.00
CA ALA A 315 -28.99 -10.32 2.01
C ALA A 315 -28.54 -11.67 2.63
N GLY A 316 -27.98 -11.65 3.84
CA GLY A 316 -27.60 -12.84 4.61
C GLY A 316 -26.57 -13.69 3.86
N ASN A 317 -26.83 -15.00 3.75
CA ASN A 317 -25.88 -15.93 3.12
C ASN A 317 -25.57 -15.62 1.65
N ARG A 318 -26.47 -14.93 0.92
CA ARG A 318 -26.22 -14.55 -0.49
C ARG A 318 -25.11 -13.51 -0.65
N ALA A 319 -24.86 -12.71 0.39
CA ALA A 319 -23.81 -11.70 0.40
C ALA A 319 -22.44 -12.25 0.83
N LYS A 320 -22.38 -13.48 1.37
CA LYS A 320 -21.11 -14.12 1.75
C LYS A 320 -20.46 -14.75 0.51
N GLN A 321 -19.91 -13.91 -0.34
CA GLN A 321 -19.09 -14.33 -1.48
C GLN A 321 -17.65 -13.90 -1.21
N VAL A 322 -16.71 -14.80 -1.52
CA VAL A 322 -15.29 -14.47 -1.40
C VAL A 322 -14.92 -13.53 -2.53
N GLN A 323 -14.33 -12.39 -2.18
CA GLN A 323 -13.84 -11.42 -3.14
C GLN A 323 -12.32 -11.32 -3.05
N TRP A 324 -11.66 -11.34 -4.20
CA TRP A 324 -10.20 -11.24 -4.29
C TRP A 324 -9.79 -9.81 -4.60
N THR A 325 -8.77 -9.34 -3.90
CA THR A 325 -8.22 -7.99 -4.12
C THR A 325 -7.30 -7.92 -5.35
N ASN A 326 -7.11 -6.70 -5.83
CA ASN A 326 -5.98 -6.39 -6.71
C ASN A 326 -4.65 -6.68 -6.02
N VAL A 327 -3.60 -6.89 -6.81
CA VAL A 327 -2.26 -7.17 -6.29
C VAL A 327 -1.75 -5.96 -5.51
N TYR A 328 -1.31 -6.16 -4.28
CA TYR A 328 -0.71 -5.10 -3.46
C TYR A 328 0.51 -5.61 -2.69
N GLN A 329 1.29 -4.69 -2.13
CA GLN A 329 2.44 -5.03 -1.30
C GLN A 329 2.03 -5.21 0.16
N ASP A 330 2.48 -6.31 0.77
CA ASP A 330 2.19 -6.62 2.18
C ASP A 330 2.63 -5.50 3.13
N ALA A 331 1.84 -5.29 4.19
CA ALA A 331 1.94 -4.22 5.16
C ALA A 331 3.16 -4.27 6.08
N LEU A 332 3.84 -5.42 6.17
CA LEU A 332 4.92 -5.67 7.13
C LEU A 332 6.30 -5.12 6.69
N SER A 333 6.38 -4.42 5.57
CA SER A 333 7.61 -3.77 5.08
C SER A 333 7.55 -2.24 5.26
N ASP A 334 8.04 -1.72 6.39
CA ASP A 334 8.33 -0.30 6.58
C ASP A 334 9.84 -0.12 6.82
N LEU A 335 10.47 0.83 6.12
CA LEU A 335 11.92 1.13 6.21
C LEU A 335 12.24 2.20 7.27
N GLU A 336 13.43 2.10 7.88
CA GLU A 336 13.88 2.90 9.02
C GLU A 336 14.77 4.11 8.63
N LYS A 337 14.55 5.22 9.34
CA LYS A 337 15.23 6.53 9.51
C LYS A 337 16.61 6.85 8.88
N ALA A 338 16.61 7.78 7.92
CA ALA A 338 17.80 8.47 7.38
C ALA A 338 18.03 9.93 7.86
N TYR A 339 16.98 10.64 8.29
CA TYR A 339 17.00 12.12 8.37
C TYR A 339 17.65 12.73 9.62
N ASP A 340 17.94 11.90 10.62
CA ASP A 340 18.22 12.37 11.99
C ASP A 340 19.70 12.72 12.24
N ARG A 341 20.58 12.52 11.25
CA ARG A 341 22.05 12.55 11.44
C ARG A 341 22.80 13.70 10.74
N VAL A 342 22.11 14.57 9.99
CA VAL A 342 22.77 15.61 9.19
C VAL A 342 23.25 16.79 10.07
N PRO A 343 24.55 17.15 10.06
CA PRO A 343 25.06 18.36 10.72
C PRO A 343 24.58 19.62 10.00
N ARG A 344 24.07 20.61 10.75
CA ARG A 344 23.51 21.85 10.17
C ARG A 344 24.57 22.76 9.52
N GLU A 345 25.77 22.80 10.08
CA GLU A 345 26.88 23.59 9.50
C GLU A 345 27.27 23.12 8.09
N GLU A 346 27.32 21.80 7.88
CA GLU A 346 27.62 21.21 6.58
C GLU A 346 26.48 21.43 5.58
N LEU A 347 25.23 21.47 6.04
CA LEU A 347 24.08 21.80 5.20
C LEU A 347 24.20 23.19 4.56
N TRP A 348 24.59 24.21 5.35
CA TRP A 348 24.77 25.57 4.85
C TRP A 348 25.90 25.65 3.82
N TYR A 349 27.00 24.95 4.09
CA TYR A 349 28.13 24.85 3.18
C TYR A 349 27.74 24.18 1.86
N CYS A 350 27.03 23.03 1.91
CA CYS A 350 26.59 22.29 0.72
C CYS A 350 25.60 23.08 -0.13
N MET A 351 24.67 23.83 0.49
CA MET A 351 23.75 24.71 -0.24
C MET A 351 24.51 25.80 -1.00
N ARG A 352 25.49 26.46 -0.37
CA ARG A 352 26.31 27.49 -1.01
C ARG A 352 27.14 26.92 -2.16
N LYS A 353 27.77 25.76 -1.95
CA LYS A 353 28.59 25.08 -2.97
C LYS A 353 27.77 24.60 -4.17
N SER A 354 26.52 24.19 -3.94
CA SER A 354 25.57 23.79 -4.99
C SER A 354 24.97 24.97 -5.78
N GLY A 355 25.45 26.19 -5.55
CA GLY A 355 25.00 27.39 -6.28
C GLY A 355 23.67 27.99 -5.80
N VAL A 356 23.19 27.59 -4.62
CA VAL A 356 21.95 28.16 -4.05
C VAL A 356 22.22 29.61 -3.63
N ALA A 357 21.41 30.55 -4.13
CA ALA A 357 21.55 31.97 -3.81
C ALA A 357 21.43 32.21 -2.29
N GLU A 358 22.32 33.05 -1.75
CA GLU A 358 22.44 33.32 -0.30
C GLU A 358 21.13 33.74 0.36
N LYS A 359 20.23 34.39 -0.39
CA LYS A 359 18.88 34.75 0.08
C LYS A 359 18.07 33.53 0.55
N TYR A 360 18.19 32.39 -0.13
CA TYR A 360 17.50 31.15 0.23
C TYR A 360 18.23 30.41 1.35
N VAL A 361 19.56 30.45 1.37
CA VAL A 361 20.36 29.88 2.46
C VAL A 361 19.98 30.52 3.80
N ARG A 362 19.86 31.85 3.85
CA ARG A 362 19.42 32.57 5.06
C ARG A 362 18.01 32.20 5.51
N VAL A 363 17.06 32.09 4.58
CA VAL A 363 15.68 31.68 4.92
C VAL A 363 15.67 30.27 5.53
N VAL A 364 16.44 29.34 4.97
CA VAL A 364 16.54 27.99 5.55
C VAL A 364 17.29 28.05 6.88
N GLN A 365 18.36 28.83 7.04
CA GLN A 365 19.03 29.03 8.33
C GLN A 365 18.07 29.53 9.41
N ASP A 366 17.26 30.55 9.11
CA ASP A 366 16.26 31.12 10.02
C ASP A 366 15.19 30.08 10.42
N MET A 367 14.78 29.20 9.49
CA MET A 367 13.83 28.12 9.78
C MET A 367 14.37 27.09 10.80
N TYR A 368 15.68 26.87 10.81
CA TYR A 368 16.34 25.92 11.70
C TYR A 368 16.85 26.58 12.99
N GLU A 369 16.91 27.90 13.05
CA GLU A 369 17.35 28.65 14.23
C GLU A 369 16.36 28.49 15.39
N ARG A 370 16.88 28.40 16.63
CA ARG A 370 16.08 28.28 17.88
C ARG A 370 15.14 27.08 17.97
N SER A 371 15.32 26.04 17.15
CA SER A 371 14.54 24.80 17.22
C SER A 371 14.72 24.12 18.59
N ARG A 372 13.64 24.07 19.39
CA ARG A 372 13.57 23.35 20.68
C ARG A 372 12.61 22.19 20.56
N THR A 373 12.87 21.11 21.28
CA THR A 373 12.01 19.93 21.30
C THR A 373 11.74 19.51 22.74
N VAL A 374 10.54 18.98 22.95
CA VAL A 374 10.06 18.42 24.21
C VAL A 374 9.58 17.01 23.90
N VAL A 375 10.01 16.05 24.69
CA VAL A 375 9.55 14.66 24.55
C VAL A 375 8.41 14.46 25.55
N ARG A 376 7.27 13.95 25.06
CA ARG A 376 6.14 13.60 25.93
C ARG A 376 6.23 12.10 26.25
N CYS A 377 6.47 11.78 27.50
CA CYS A 377 6.50 10.42 28.03
C CYS A 377 5.22 10.13 28.83
N ALA A 378 4.98 8.85 29.14
CA ALA A 378 3.82 8.43 29.94
C ALA A 378 3.77 9.04 31.36
N VAL A 379 4.89 9.58 31.84
CA VAL A 379 5.06 10.16 33.18
C VAL A 379 5.03 11.71 33.16
N GLY A 380 4.97 12.34 31.99
CA GLY A 380 4.99 13.81 31.83
C GLY A 380 5.76 14.30 30.61
N GLN A 381 5.85 15.62 30.44
CA GLN A 381 6.71 16.26 29.43
C GLN A 381 8.12 16.44 29.99
N THR A 382 9.14 16.18 29.17
CA THR A 382 10.54 16.47 29.53
C THR A 382 10.82 17.97 29.50
N GLU A 383 11.94 18.39 30.07
CA GLU A 383 12.44 19.75 29.88
C GLU A 383 12.76 20.04 28.41
N GLU A 384 12.66 21.31 28.02
CA GLU A 384 13.02 21.77 26.67
C GLU A 384 14.52 21.62 26.44
N PHE A 385 14.90 20.91 25.37
CA PHE A 385 16.28 20.87 24.91
C PHE A 385 16.39 21.38 23.47
N LYS A 386 17.55 21.96 23.15
CA LYS A 386 17.85 22.47 21.80
C LYS A 386 18.21 21.32 20.89
N VAL A 387 17.67 21.33 19.67
CA VAL A 387 18.04 20.39 18.62
C VAL A 387 19.08 21.06 17.74
N GLU A 388 20.29 20.51 17.68
CA GLU A 388 21.43 21.07 16.93
C GLU A 388 21.81 20.23 15.70
N VAL A 389 21.30 19.00 15.60
CA VAL A 389 21.59 18.03 14.53
C VAL A 389 20.30 17.50 13.93
N GLY A 390 20.32 17.15 12.65
CA GLY A 390 19.19 16.55 11.94
C GLY A 390 18.29 17.57 11.23
N LEU A 391 17.58 17.07 10.22
CA LEU A 391 16.61 17.83 9.45
C LEU A 391 15.23 17.81 10.14
N HIS A 392 14.41 18.84 9.93
CA HIS A 392 13.05 18.86 10.50
C HIS A 392 12.21 17.72 9.92
N GLN A 393 11.77 16.79 10.77
CA GLN A 393 10.90 15.68 10.34
C GLN A 393 9.52 16.23 9.92
N GLY A 394 9.04 15.81 8.76
CA GLY A 394 7.75 16.25 8.20
C GLY A 394 7.79 17.57 7.41
N LEU A 395 8.94 18.25 7.34
CA LEU A 395 9.13 19.39 6.46
C LEU A 395 9.38 18.90 5.02
N ALA A 396 8.58 19.36 4.06
CA ALA A 396 8.68 18.96 2.65
C ALA A 396 10.04 19.29 2.00
N LEU A 397 10.78 20.25 2.57
CA LEU A 397 12.10 20.66 2.11
C LEU A 397 13.23 19.70 2.59
N SER A 398 13.01 18.96 3.68
CA SER A 398 14.04 18.10 4.28
C SER A 398 14.60 17.03 3.33
N PRO A 399 13.80 16.31 2.52
CA PRO A 399 14.34 15.35 1.56
C PRO A 399 15.28 15.99 0.51
N PHE A 400 14.98 17.21 0.08
CA PHE A 400 15.78 17.94 -0.91
C PHE A 400 17.10 18.44 -0.30
N LEU A 401 17.05 18.97 0.93
CA LEU A 401 18.23 19.37 1.70
C LEU A 401 19.16 18.18 1.98
N PHE A 402 18.59 17.03 2.32
CA PHE A 402 19.34 15.79 2.51
C PHE A 402 20.05 15.34 1.22
N ALA A 403 19.34 15.37 0.09
CA ALA A 403 19.90 15.00 -1.20
C ALA A 403 21.08 15.90 -1.61
N ILE A 404 20.99 17.22 -1.38
CA ILE A 404 22.08 18.16 -1.66
C ILE A 404 23.33 17.81 -0.87
N VAL A 405 23.17 17.52 0.43
CA VAL A 405 24.29 17.16 1.31
C VAL A 405 24.93 15.85 0.86
N MET A 406 24.12 14.82 0.56
CA MET A 406 24.64 13.53 0.11
C MET A 406 25.35 13.60 -1.25
N VAL A 407 24.81 14.34 -2.21
CA VAL A 407 25.46 14.56 -3.51
C VAL A 407 26.84 15.19 -3.30
N GLN A 408 26.91 16.23 -2.47
CA GLN A 408 28.14 16.98 -2.25
C GLN A 408 29.21 16.21 -1.46
N LEU A 409 28.80 15.33 -0.55
CA LEU A 409 29.71 14.44 0.20
C LEU A 409 30.26 13.32 -0.69
N SER A 410 29.43 12.84 -1.60
CA SER A 410 29.78 11.73 -2.48
C SER A 410 30.66 12.12 -3.67
N GLU A 411 30.64 13.39 -4.09
CA GLU A 411 31.33 13.87 -5.29
C GLU A 411 32.84 13.57 -5.33
N GLU A 412 33.50 13.53 -4.17
CA GLU A 412 34.95 13.30 -4.06
C GLU A 412 35.35 11.81 -3.98
N VAL A 413 34.41 10.91 -3.64
CA VAL A 413 34.71 9.50 -3.31
C VAL A 413 33.92 8.50 -4.16
N ARG A 414 32.82 8.94 -4.78
CA ARG A 414 31.90 8.10 -5.54
C ARG A 414 32.53 7.59 -6.82
N GLN A 415 32.50 6.27 -7.00
CA GLN A 415 32.80 5.61 -8.27
C GLN A 415 31.49 5.32 -9.04
N GLU A 416 31.59 5.10 -10.35
CA GLU A 416 30.41 4.77 -11.17
C GLU A 416 29.78 3.43 -10.77
N SER A 417 28.47 3.31 -10.98
CA SER A 417 27.74 2.05 -10.73
C SER A 417 28.36 0.90 -11.54
N PRO A 418 28.58 -0.29 -10.97
CA PRO A 418 28.04 -0.82 -9.70
C PRO A 418 28.94 -0.68 -8.45
N TRP A 419 30.09 -0.01 -8.56
CA TRP A 419 31.12 0.00 -7.51
C TRP A 419 30.76 0.81 -6.26
N THR A 420 29.91 1.81 -6.40
CA THR A 420 29.36 2.57 -5.28
C THR A 420 27.88 2.86 -5.50
N MET A 421 27.04 2.26 -4.66
CA MET A 421 25.60 2.49 -4.65
C MET A 421 25.23 3.25 -3.39
N MET A 422 24.43 4.31 -3.55
CA MET A 422 24.00 5.14 -2.43
C MET A 422 22.51 5.41 -2.54
N PHE A 423 21.83 5.32 -1.41
CA PHE A 423 20.44 5.72 -1.30
C PHE A 423 20.19 6.21 0.12
N ALA A 424 19.70 7.43 0.21
CA ALA A 424 19.55 8.14 1.47
C ALA A 424 20.86 8.07 2.31
N ASP A 425 20.82 7.44 3.47
CA ASP A 425 21.94 7.24 4.41
C ASP A 425 22.71 5.92 4.22
N ASP A 426 22.22 5.01 3.37
CA ASP A 426 22.88 3.72 3.12
C ASP A 426 23.85 3.82 1.94
N ILE A 427 25.11 3.46 2.20
CA ILE A 427 26.21 3.46 1.22
C ILE A 427 26.73 2.03 1.10
N VAL A 428 26.68 1.48 -0.12
CA VAL A 428 27.25 0.18 -0.47
C VAL A 428 28.48 0.40 -1.32
N ILE A 429 29.59 -0.20 -0.90
CA ILE A 429 30.88 -0.15 -1.58
C ILE A 429 31.18 -1.57 -2.05
N CYS A 430 31.34 -1.75 -3.35
CA CYS A 430 31.70 -3.02 -3.97
C CYS A 430 33.12 -2.92 -4.53
N SER A 431 33.91 -3.99 -4.41
CA SER A 431 35.21 -4.09 -5.06
C SER A 431 35.58 -5.54 -5.35
N GLU A 432 36.54 -5.75 -6.25
CA GLU A 432 36.97 -7.09 -6.66
C GLU A 432 37.93 -7.72 -5.64
N SER A 433 38.60 -6.92 -4.80
CA SER A 433 39.54 -7.38 -3.79
C SER A 433 39.24 -6.82 -2.40
N ARG A 434 39.62 -7.57 -1.36
CA ARG A 434 39.39 -7.19 0.03
C ARG A 434 40.18 -5.95 0.42
N GLU A 435 41.45 -5.86 0.00
CA GLU A 435 42.32 -4.71 0.28
C GLU A 435 41.72 -3.42 -0.28
N GLN A 436 41.05 -3.51 -1.43
CA GLN A 436 40.45 -2.36 -2.09
C GLN A 436 39.12 -1.96 -1.44
N VAL A 437 38.37 -2.90 -0.85
CA VAL A 437 37.23 -2.58 0.03
C VAL A 437 37.70 -1.86 1.30
N GLU A 438 38.76 -2.34 1.96
CA GLU A 438 39.35 -1.70 3.14
C GLU A 438 39.80 -0.26 2.83
N GLU A 439 40.52 -0.06 1.72
CA GLU A 439 40.98 1.27 1.29
C GLU A 439 39.80 2.20 0.95
N ASN A 440 38.80 1.72 0.21
CA ASN A 440 37.63 2.51 -0.15
C ASN A 440 36.76 2.85 1.07
N LEU A 441 36.61 1.92 2.03
CA LEU A 441 35.89 2.14 3.27
C LEU A 441 36.60 3.20 4.13
N GLU A 442 37.93 3.20 4.18
CA GLU A 442 38.72 4.22 4.90
C GLU A 442 38.65 5.60 4.22
N ARG A 443 38.67 5.65 2.88
CA ARG A 443 38.43 6.88 2.11
C ARG A 443 37.04 7.45 2.40
N TRP A 444 36.00 6.61 2.38
CA TRP A 444 34.63 6.99 2.72
C TRP A 444 34.49 7.49 4.16
N ARG A 445 35.10 6.78 5.12
CA ARG A 445 35.15 7.22 6.52
C ARG A 445 35.81 8.59 6.64
N PHE A 446 36.98 8.79 6.03
CA PHE A 446 37.70 10.06 6.11
C PHE A 446 36.89 11.21 5.51
N ALA A 447 36.23 10.99 4.36
CA ALA A 447 35.38 11.99 3.74
C ALA A 447 34.15 12.34 4.58
N LEU A 448 33.48 11.36 5.18
CA LEU A 448 32.32 11.57 6.04
C LEU A 448 32.69 12.24 7.37
N GLU A 449 33.73 11.75 8.05
CA GLU A 449 34.15 12.26 9.36
C GLU A 449 34.72 13.69 9.28
N ARG A 450 35.43 14.03 8.19
CA ARG A 450 35.91 15.40 7.95
C ARG A 450 34.78 16.42 7.87
N ARG A 451 33.56 15.96 7.53
CA ARG A 451 32.37 16.81 7.34
C ARG A 451 31.31 16.59 8.43
N GLY A 452 31.73 16.01 9.57
CA GLY A 452 30.92 15.87 10.76
C GLY A 452 29.94 14.69 10.76
N MET A 453 29.98 13.82 9.75
CA MET A 453 29.19 12.58 9.72
C MET A 453 30.01 11.42 10.26
N LYS A 454 29.50 10.73 11.27
CA LYS A 454 30.18 9.57 11.86
C LYS A 454 29.68 8.28 11.22
N VAL A 455 30.62 7.46 10.76
CA VAL A 455 30.32 6.09 10.35
C VAL A 455 30.04 5.25 11.60
N SER A 456 28.89 4.59 11.63
CA SER A 456 28.45 3.81 12.79
C SER A 456 29.08 2.42 12.75
N ARG A 457 30.15 2.21 13.51
CA ARG A 457 30.87 0.92 13.56
C ARG A 457 29.97 -0.29 13.82
N SER A 458 28.99 -0.16 14.72
CA SER A 458 28.05 -1.23 15.06
C SER A 458 27.00 -1.54 13.99
N LYS A 459 26.86 -0.67 12.98
CA LYS A 459 25.95 -0.84 11.84
C LYS A 459 26.68 -1.12 10.53
N THR A 460 28.01 -1.00 10.51
CA THR A 460 28.83 -1.32 9.32
C THR A 460 29.05 -2.82 9.29
N GLU A 461 28.61 -3.46 8.21
CA GLU A 461 28.72 -4.90 7.99
C GLU A 461 29.47 -5.13 6.67
N TYR A 462 30.18 -6.25 6.57
CA TYR A 462 30.88 -6.64 5.34
C TYR A 462 30.44 -8.04 4.89
N MET A 463 30.28 -8.21 3.57
CA MET A 463 29.88 -9.48 2.95
C MET A 463 30.84 -9.82 1.80
N CYS A 464 31.32 -11.06 1.76
CA CYS A 464 31.99 -11.62 0.58
C CYS A 464 30.96 -12.42 -0.24
N VAL A 465 30.92 -12.20 -1.55
CA VAL A 465 30.11 -12.98 -2.47
C VAL A 465 31.01 -14.05 -3.11
N ASN A 466 30.59 -15.32 -3.09
CA ASN A 466 31.27 -16.47 -3.73
C ASN A 466 32.63 -16.94 -3.16
N GLU A 467 32.83 -16.96 -1.83
CA GLU A 467 34.07 -17.50 -1.23
C GLU A 467 33.81 -18.78 -0.40
N ARG A 468 34.51 -19.88 -0.69
CA ARG A 468 34.51 -21.11 0.13
C ARG A 468 35.65 -21.06 1.15
N GLU A 469 35.31 -20.67 2.38
CA GLU A 469 36.13 -20.67 3.61
C GLU A 469 37.60 -20.19 3.54
N GLY A 470 37.90 -19.05 4.18
CA GLY A 470 39.29 -18.70 4.52
C GLY A 470 39.55 -17.28 5.02
N SER A 471 39.44 -17.07 6.34
CA SER A 471 40.22 -16.11 7.16
C SER A 471 40.61 -14.74 6.55
N GLY A 472 39.67 -13.81 6.48
CA GLY A 472 40.00 -12.43 6.12
C GLY A 472 39.01 -11.43 6.68
N THR A 473 39.40 -10.68 7.71
CA THR A 473 38.57 -9.65 8.33
C THR A 473 38.90 -8.29 7.74
N VAL A 474 37.88 -7.62 7.18
CA VAL A 474 37.97 -6.19 6.82
C VAL A 474 38.13 -5.40 8.11
N ARG A 475 39.12 -4.50 8.16
CA ARG A 475 39.35 -3.64 9.33
C ARG A 475 38.89 -2.22 9.06
N LEU A 476 38.21 -1.63 10.04
CA LEU A 476 37.88 -0.21 10.07
C LEU A 476 38.55 0.40 11.29
N GLN A 477 39.51 1.31 11.09
CA GLN A 477 40.31 1.90 12.19
C GLN A 477 41.11 0.85 13.00
N GLY A 478 41.54 -0.23 12.35
CA GLY A 478 42.35 -1.29 12.97
C GLY A 478 41.57 -2.39 13.72
N GLU A 479 40.25 -2.26 13.85
CA GLU A 479 39.34 -3.25 14.46
C GLU A 479 38.53 -3.99 13.38
N GLU A 480 38.16 -5.24 13.64
CA GLU A 480 37.46 -6.12 12.68
C GLU A 480 35.99 -5.72 12.51
N VAL A 481 35.55 -5.57 11.25
CA VAL A 481 34.16 -5.31 10.87
C VAL A 481 33.38 -6.62 10.86
N LYS A 482 32.13 -6.59 11.34
CA LYS A 482 31.24 -7.77 11.42
C LYS A 482 31.02 -8.37 10.03
N LYS A 483 31.45 -9.62 9.84
CA LYS A 483 31.13 -10.43 8.65
C LYS A 483 29.68 -10.86 8.70
N VAL A 484 28.94 -10.64 7.62
CA VAL A 484 27.56 -11.15 7.45
C VAL A 484 27.47 -12.02 6.21
N GLN A 485 26.59 -13.03 6.27
CA GLN A 485 26.28 -13.90 5.14
C GLN A 485 25.12 -13.35 4.30
N GLU A 486 24.40 -12.35 4.82
CA GLU A 486 23.30 -11.65 4.18
C GLU A 486 23.36 -10.16 4.54
N PHE A 487 23.10 -9.28 3.58
CA PHE A 487 23.18 -7.83 3.71
C PHE A 487 21.87 -7.18 3.28
N LYS A 488 21.29 -6.34 4.13
CA LYS A 488 20.01 -5.66 3.85
C LYS A 488 20.26 -4.27 3.26
N TYR A 489 19.85 -4.06 2.02
CA TYR A 489 19.90 -2.76 1.33
C TYR A 489 18.54 -2.43 0.69
N LEU A 490 17.94 -1.29 1.08
CA LEU A 490 16.70 -0.78 0.46
C LEU A 490 15.52 -1.77 0.45
N GLY A 491 15.41 -2.59 1.49
CA GLY A 491 14.35 -3.59 1.64
C GLY A 491 14.60 -4.90 0.86
N SER A 492 15.78 -5.04 0.27
CA SER A 492 16.26 -6.28 -0.35
C SER A 492 17.43 -6.82 0.46
N THR A 493 17.39 -8.11 0.77
CA THR A 493 18.45 -8.83 1.49
C THR A 493 19.30 -9.58 0.48
N ASP A 494 20.49 -9.08 0.18
CA ASP A 494 21.42 -9.76 -0.71
C ASP A 494 22.22 -10.81 0.07
N GLN A 495 22.20 -12.04 -0.38
CA GLN A 495 22.90 -13.15 0.23
C GLN A 495 24.28 -13.38 -0.40
N SER A 496 25.20 -13.98 0.36
CA SER A 496 26.57 -14.28 -0.07
C SER A 496 26.68 -15.25 -1.26
N ASN A 497 25.58 -15.92 -1.62
CA ASN A 497 25.42 -16.77 -2.82
C ASN A 497 24.95 -15.98 -4.07
N GLY A 498 24.75 -14.66 -3.97
CA GLY A 498 24.25 -13.80 -5.06
C GLY A 498 22.73 -13.76 -5.21
N GLU A 499 21.96 -14.36 -4.29
CA GLU A 499 20.50 -14.30 -4.30
C GLU A 499 19.96 -13.08 -3.54
N CYS A 500 19.00 -12.38 -4.15
CA CYS A 500 18.34 -11.21 -3.57
C CYS A 500 17.04 -11.63 -2.87
N GLY A 501 17.11 -11.86 -1.57
CA GLY A 501 15.99 -12.16 -0.68
C GLY A 501 15.10 -10.94 -0.43
N LYS A 502 13.92 -10.89 -1.02
CA LYS A 502 12.93 -9.84 -0.74
C LYS A 502 12.38 -9.97 0.69
N GLU A 503 12.41 -8.93 1.52
CA GLU A 503 11.70 -8.95 2.81
C GLU A 503 10.17 -8.78 2.64
N GLY A 504 9.40 -9.48 3.47
CA GLY A 504 7.93 -9.58 3.38
C GLY A 504 7.46 -10.62 2.36
N LEU A 505 6.17 -10.96 2.38
CA LEU A 505 5.57 -11.88 1.40
C LEU A 505 5.72 -11.37 -0.05
N GLY A 506 5.97 -10.07 -0.21
CA GLY A 506 6.13 -9.40 -1.50
C GLY A 506 4.78 -8.94 -2.02
N LEU A 507 4.48 -9.30 -3.27
CA LEU A 507 3.17 -9.04 -3.87
C LEU A 507 2.20 -10.14 -3.45
N VAL A 508 1.04 -9.74 -2.92
CA VAL A 508 -0.01 -10.63 -2.43
C VAL A 508 -1.37 -10.23 -3.01
N ILE A 509 -2.29 -11.19 -3.01
CA ILE A 509 -3.73 -10.95 -3.12
C ILE A 509 -4.39 -11.49 -1.85
N THR A 510 -5.50 -10.87 -1.44
CA THR A 510 -6.24 -11.30 -0.25
C THR A 510 -7.63 -11.73 -0.66
N GLY A 511 -8.03 -12.93 -0.26
CA GLY A 511 -9.42 -13.38 -0.34
C GLY A 511 -10.17 -12.86 0.88
N THR A 512 -11.24 -12.11 0.66
CA THR A 512 -11.96 -11.38 1.73
C THR A 512 -13.40 -11.84 1.86
N MET A 513 -13.91 -11.84 3.11
CA MET A 513 -15.30 -12.18 3.41
C MET A 513 -15.83 -11.36 4.59
N PRO A 514 -17.01 -10.73 4.50
CA PRO A 514 -17.59 -9.98 5.60
C PRO A 514 -18.16 -10.89 6.70
N VAL A 515 -18.01 -10.44 7.95
CA VAL A 515 -18.59 -11.09 9.13
C VAL A 515 -19.76 -10.24 9.63
N PHE A 516 -20.93 -10.85 9.77
CA PHE A 516 -22.16 -10.16 10.14
C PHE A 516 -22.49 -10.35 11.62
N ASN A 517 -23.07 -9.32 12.25
CA ASN A 517 -23.64 -9.45 13.57
C ASN A 517 -25.04 -10.10 13.50
N LEU A 518 -25.21 -11.25 14.13
CA LEU A 518 -26.44 -12.05 14.12
C LEU A 518 -27.15 -12.11 15.48
N THR A 519 -26.81 -11.22 16.43
CA THR A 519 -27.48 -11.18 17.73
C THR A 519 -28.99 -11.02 17.60
N THR A 520 -29.76 -11.80 18.36
CA THR A 520 -31.23 -11.90 18.27
C THR A 520 -31.99 -10.79 19.01
N ASP A 521 -31.29 -9.92 19.74
CA ASP A 521 -31.93 -8.80 20.43
C ASP A 521 -32.24 -7.68 19.44
N GLY A 522 -33.50 -7.27 19.38
CA GLY A 522 -34.13 -6.43 18.35
C GLY A 522 -33.68 -4.98 18.24
N ASP A 523 -32.39 -4.69 18.45
CA ASP A 523 -31.82 -3.37 18.30
C ASP A 523 -31.26 -3.12 16.89
N SER A 524 -31.33 -1.85 16.48
CA SER A 524 -30.92 -1.29 15.19
C SER A 524 -29.45 -1.52 14.77
N LYS A 525 -28.62 -2.15 15.64
CA LYS A 525 -27.20 -2.43 15.40
C LYS A 525 -26.93 -3.77 14.69
N ASN A 526 -27.93 -4.63 14.50
CA ASN A 526 -27.78 -5.91 13.78
C ASN A 526 -27.60 -5.74 12.26
N GLN A 527 -27.62 -4.49 11.75
CA GLN A 527 -27.43 -4.18 10.34
C GLN A 527 -25.97 -3.81 9.98
N LEU A 528 -25.05 -3.96 10.93
CA LEU A 528 -23.63 -3.66 10.75
C LEU A 528 -22.79 -4.93 10.62
N ILE A 529 -21.66 -4.82 9.95
CA ILE A 529 -20.63 -5.87 9.93
C ILE A 529 -19.85 -5.82 11.25
N LEU A 530 -19.47 -6.99 11.77
CA LEU A 530 -18.49 -7.09 12.87
C LEU A 530 -17.08 -6.77 12.37
N GLY A 531 -16.82 -7.08 11.11
CA GLY A 531 -15.51 -6.91 10.49
C GLY A 531 -15.40 -7.70 9.19
N VAL A 532 -14.19 -7.83 8.69
CA VAL A 532 -13.85 -8.58 7.47
C VAL A 532 -12.73 -9.56 7.80
N MET A 533 -12.90 -10.81 7.39
CA MET A 533 -11.83 -11.80 7.39
C MET A 533 -11.07 -11.74 6.06
N GLY A 534 -9.76 -11.86 6.13
CA GLY A 534 -8.86 -11.93 4.99
C GLY A 534 -7.90 -13.10 5.11
N VAL A 535 -7.57 -13.72 3.97
CA VAL A 535 -6.48 -14.69 3.86
C VAL A 535 -5.60 -14.32 2.68
N ASP A 536 -4.30 -14.26 2.90
CA ASP A 536 -3.35 -13.88 1.86
C ASP A 536 -2.92 -15.09 1.03
N VAL A 537 -2.75 -14.86 -0.27
CA VAL A 537 -2.09 -15.77 -1.21
C VAL A 537 -0.92 -15.03 -1.83
N ALA A 538 0.28 -15.59 -1.70
CA ALA A 538 1.47 -14.98 -2.24
C ALA A 538 1.56 -15.24 -3.75
N LEU A 539 1.91 -14.23 -4.55
CA LEU A 539 2.07 -14.41 -6.00
C LEU A 539 3.18 -15.42 -6.35
N SER A 540 4.13 -15.69 -5.44
CA SER A 540 5.13 -16.74 -5.62
C SER A 540 4.51 -18.14 -5.67
N GLU A 541 3.43 -18.39 -4.94
CA GLU A 541 2.75 -19.70 -4.91
C GLU A 541 1.97 -19.93 -6.20
N ILE A 542 1.24 -18.90 -6.66
CA ILE A 542 0.57 -18.95 -7.96
C ILE A 542 1.59 -19.18 -9.09
N LYS A 543 2.78 -18.57 -9.00
CA LYS A 543 3.86 -18.80 -9.97
C LYS A 543 4.39 -20.24 -9.96
N GLN A 544 4.44 -20.92 -8.82
CA GLN A 544 4.84 -22.33 -8.74
C GLN A 544 3.86 -23.24 -9.48
N LEU A 545 2.57 -22.90 -9.51
CA LEU A 545 1.55 -23.61 -10.28
C LEU A 545 1.69 -23.41 -11.80
N THR A 546 2.42 -22.37 -12.23
CA THR A 546 2.68 -22.07 -13.65
C THR A 546 4.16 -22.26 -14.03
N PRO A 547 4.65 -23.50 -14.20
CA PRO A 547 6.07 -23.78 -14.40
C PRO A 547 6.58 -23.29 -15.76
N ARG A 548 7.33 -22.18 -15.76
CA ARG A 548 7.87 -21.55 -16.98
C ARG A 548 8.94 -22.38 -17.69
N TYR A 549 9.70 -23.20 -16.97
CA TYR A 549 10.80 -23.98 -17.55
C TYR A 549 10.34 -24.98 -18.63
N LYS A 550 9.06 -25.39 -18.62
CA LYS A 550 8.48 -26.26 -19.66
C LYS A 550 8.10 -25.51 -20.94
N LEU A 551 7.92 -24.18 -20.86
CA LEU A 551 7.41 -23.33 -21.94
C LEU A 551 8.51 -22.71 -22.81
N GLY A 552 9.78 -22.88 -22.42
CA GLY A 552 10.93 -22.22 -23.05
C GLY A 552 11.09 -20.74 -22.64
N ALA A 553 12.19 -20.12 -23.05
CA ALA A 553 12.55 -18.76 -22.63
C ALA A 553 11.57 -17.66 -23.10
N ASN A 554 10.87 -17.91 -24.20
CA ASN A 554 9.95 -16.95 -24.82
C ASN A 554 8.47 -17.22 -24.50
N GLY A 555 8.17 -18.36 -23.87
CA GLY A 555 6.83 -18.72 -23.42
C GLY A 555 6.57 -18.20 -22.01
N TYR A 556 5.36 -17.72 -21.76
CA TYR A 556 4.95 -17.26 -20.43
C TYR A 556 3.45 -17.42 -20.24
N THR A 557 3.07 -17.58 -18.97
CA THR A 557 1.70 -17.45 -18.52
C THR A 557 1.45 -16.00 -18.09
N PHE A 558 0.20 -15.58 -18.24
CA PHE A 558 -0.30 -14.36 -17.65
C PHE A 558 -1.72 -14.59 -17.14
N ALA A 559 -2.14 -13.82 -16.14
CA ALA A 559 -3.51 -13.89 -15.63
C ALA A 559 -4.07 -12.47 -15.57
N ILE A 560 -5.33 -12.31 -15.94
CA ILE A 560 -6.03 -11.02 -15.86
C ILE A 560 -7.27 -11.13 -14.98
N ASP A 561 -7.61 -10.03 -14.33
CA ASP A 561 -8.88 -9.84 -13.64
C ASP A 561 -9.99 -9.35 -14.61
N PRO A 562 -11.25 -9.25 -14.16
CA PRO A 562 -12.35 -8.70 -14.95
C PRO A 562 -12.18 -7.23 -15.36
N ASN A 563 -11.31 -6.49 -14.69
CA ASN A 563 -10.98 -5.10 -15.01
C ASN A 563 -9.88 -4.99 -16.10
N GLY A 564 -9.19 -6.09 -16.40
CA GLY A 564 -8.06 -6.19 -17.32
C GLY A 564 -6.68 -5.92 -16.71
N TYR A 565 -6.59 -5.82 -15.39
CA TYR A 565 -5.31 -5.78 -14.67
C TYR A 565 -4.65 -7.14 -14.62
N VAL A 566 -3.32 -7.15 -14.75
CA VAL A 566 -2.54 -8.38 -14.71
C VAL A 566 -2.27 -8.83 -13.27
N LEU A 567 -2.74 -10.02 -12.92
CA LEU A 567 -2.39 -10.72 -11.69
C LEU A 567 -1.01 -11.37 -11.80
N LEU A 568 -0.72 -11.97 -12.95
CA LEU A 568 0.56 -12.61 -13.22
C LEU A 568 1.07 -12.14 -14.58
N HIS A 569 2.28 -11.59 -14.62
CA HIS A 569 2.95 -11.22 -15.86
C HIS A 569 4.47 -11.08 -15.66
N PRO A 570 5.34 -11.40 -16.63
CA PRO A 570 6.79 -11.19 -16.51
C PRO A 570 7.18 -9.73 -16.25
N ASN A 571 6.46 -8.77 -16.84
CA ASN A 571 6.69 -7.33 -16.66
C ASN A 571 6.03 -6.74 -15.40
N LEU A 572 5.31 -7.55 -14.61
CA LEU A 572 4.75 -7.08 -13.33
C LEU A 572 5.89 -7.02 -12.29
N GLN A 573 6.31 -5.80 -11.99
CA GLN A 573 7.36 -5.51 -11.00
C GLN A 573 6.76 -4.84 -9.76
N PRO A 574 7.27 -5.13 -8.55
CA PRO A 574 6.90 -4.40 -7.36
C PRO A 574 7.31 -2.92 -7.50
N LYS A 575 6.34 -2.00 -7.43
CA LYS A 575 6.60 -0.56 -7.47
C LYS A 575 6.85 -0.06 -6.04
N ILE A 576 8.03 0.52 -5.81
CA ILE A 576 8.53 0.93 -4.47
C ILE A 576 7.86 2.23 -3.95
N ILE A 577 7.04 2.90 -4.76
CA ILE A 577 6.80 4.35 -4.60
C ILE A 577 5.61 4.68 -3.69
N ASN A 578 4.66 3.76 -3.42
CA ASN A 578 3.51 4.06 -2.56
C ASN A 578 2.79 2.80 -2.01
N PHE A 579 3.03 2.45 -0.74
CA PHE A 579 2.49 1.22 -0.10
C PHE A 579 0.96 1.20 0.14
N ARG A 580 0.26 2.32 -0.10
CA ARG A 580 -1.20 2.42 0.08
C ARG A 580 -1.98 2.11 -1.19
N GLU A 581 -1.37 2.31 -2.35
CA GLU A 581 -2.04 2.10 -3.63
C GLU A 581 -1.79 0.66 -4.11
N PRO A 582 -2.81 -0.01 -4.68
CA PRO A 582 -2.61 -1.32 -5.29
C PRO A 582 -1.66 -1.22 -6.50
N VAL A 583 -0.92 -2.29 -6.76
CA VAL A 583 -0.04 -2.43 -7.92
C VAL A 583 -0.88 -2.86 -9.12
N THR A 584 -1.69 -1.93 -9.64
CA THR A 584 -2.51 -2.14 -10.83
C THR A 584 -1.70 -1.85 -12.09
N LEU A 585 -1.45 -2.88 -12.91
CA LEU A 585 -0.85 -2.77 -14.24
C LEU A 585 -1.83 -3.39 -15.24
N ASP A 586 -2.30 -2.63 -16.24
CA ASP A 586 -3.16 -3.19 -17.29
C ASP A 586 -2.34 -4.09 -18.22
N PHE A 587 -2.96 -5.14 -18.75
CA PHE A 587 -2.37 -5.97 -19.80
C PHE A 587 -1.86 -5.16 -21.00
N LEU A 588 -2.59 -4.13 -21.42
CA LEU A 588 -2.20 -3.26 -22.55
C LEU A 588 -1.02 -2.34 -22.22
N ASP A 589 -0.75 -2.09 -20.94
CA ASP A 589 0.42 -1.34 -20.48
C ASP A 589 1.61 -2.27 -20.19
N ALA A 590 1.33 -3.52 -19.84
CA ALA A 590 2.34 -4.54 -19.56
C ALA A 590 3.06 -4.98 -20.84
N GLU A 591 2.38 -4.92 -21.99
CA GLU A 591 2.91 -5.25 -23.31
C GLU A 591 2.79 -4.07 -24.27
N LEU A 592 3.43 -4.16 -25.45
CA LEU A 592 3.17 -3.18 -26.50
C LEU A 592 1.72 -3.32 -27.00
N PRO A 593 0.93 -2.22 -27.01
CA PRO A 593 -0.48 -2.27 -27.37
C PRO A 593 -0.65 -2.57 -28.86
N ASP A 594 -1.67 -3.35 -29.17
CA ASP A 594 -2.03 -3.81 -30.51
C ASP A 594 -3.55 -4.02 -30.54
N THR A 595 -4.20 -3.70 -31.66
CA THR A 595 -5.65 -3.85 -31.83
C THR A 595 -6.08 -5.31 -31.64
N SER A 596 -5.22 -6.26 -32.04
CA SER A 596 -5.47 -7.68 -31.81
C SER A 596 -5.44 -8.06 -30.33
N LYS A 597 -4.61 -7.38 -29.52
CA LYS A 597 -4.50 -7.61 -28.07
C LYS A 597 -5.65 -6.98 -27.29
N GLU A 598 -6.17 -5.85 -27.74
CA GLU A 598 -7.38 -5.24 -27.18
C GLU A 598 -8.58 -6.19 -27.29
N GLU A 599 -8.71 -6.86 -28.44
CA GLU A 599 -9.75 -7.88 -28.64
C GLU A 599 -9.52 -9.13 -27.77
N ILE A 600 -8.28 -9.60 -27.64
CA ILE A 600 -7.94 -10.71 -26.72
C ILE A 600 -8.31 -10.35 -25.29
N ARG A 601 -7.91 -9.17 -24.81
CA ARG A 601 -8.24 -8.65 -23.47
C ARG A 601 -9.75 -8.64 -23.27
N ARG A 602 -10.52 -8.13 -24.24
CA ARG A 602 -11.98 -8.09 -24.16
C ARG A 602 -12.60 -9.48 -24.07
N LEU A 603 -12.16 -10.42 -24.91
CA LEU A 603 -12.67 -11.80 -24.90
C LEU A 603 -12.32 -12.55 -23.61
N MET A 604 -11.14 -12.28 -23.03
CA MET A 604 -10.74 -12.83 -21.74
C MET A 604 -11.57 -12.27 -20.58
N ILE A 605 -11.89 -10.98 -20.60
CA ILE A 605 -12.78 -10.34 -19.61
C ILE A 605 -14.21 -10.90 -19.74
N ASP A 606 -14.68 -11.13 -20.96
CA ASP A 606 -15.98 -11.78 -21.21
C ASP A 606 -15.99 -13.28 -20.83
N GLY A 607 -14.88 -13.84 -20.34
CA GLY A 607 -14.77 -15.24 -19.90
C GLY A 607 -14.85 -16.27 -21.03
N LYS A 608 -14.60 -15.88 -22.28
CA LYS A 608 -14.73 -16.78 -23.44
C LYS A 608 -13.40 -17.47 -23.75
N PRO A 609 -13.29 -18.81 -23.61
CA PRO A 609 -12.07 -19.52 -23.94
C PRO A 609 -11.83 -19.49 -25.45
N SER A 610 -10.61 -19.14 -25.86
CA SER A 610 -10.23 -19.12 -27.26
C SER A 610 -8.71 -19.09 -27.42
N HIS A 611 -8.26 -19.14 -28.67
CA HIS A 611 -6.86 -18.97 -29.03
C HIS A 611 -6.74 -18.07 -30.26
N ARG A 612 -5.62 -17.34 -30.36
CA ARG A 612 -5.32 -16.47 -31.49
C ARG A 612 -3.83 -16.41 -31.75
N LYS A 613 -3.47 -16.52 -33.02
CA LYS A 613 -2.10 -16.36 -33.49
C LYS A 613 -1.93 -14.95 -34.05
N ILE A 614 -1.03 -14.18 -33.45
CA ILE A 614 -0.78 -12.78 -33.83
C ILE A 614 0.72 -12.55 -34.09
N LYS A 615 1.02 -11.64 -35.02
CA LYS A 615 2.38 -11.11 -35.20
C LYS A 615 2.49 -9.85 -34.34
N THR A 616 3.28 -9.91 -33.28
CA THR A 616 3.38 -8.81 -32.32
C THR A 616 4.83 -8.37 -32.14
N LEU A 617 5.00 -7.11 -31.73
CA LEU A 617 6.28 -6.55 -31.38
C LEU A 617 6.59 -6.87 -29.91
N VAL A 618 7.76 -7.42 -29.65
CA VAL A 618 8.25 -7.77 -28.32
C VAL A 618 9.41 -6.87 -27.98
N LYS A 619 9.34 -6.21 -26.83
CA LYS A 619 10.44 -5.40 -26.32
C LYS A 619 11.48 -6.31 -25.66
N SER A 620 12.75 -6.11 -26.01
CA SER A 620 13.86 -6.82 -25.36
C SER A 620 13.93 -6.49 -23.86
N VAL A 621 14.48 -7.42 -23.07
CA VAL A 621 14.65 -7.29 -21.61
C VAL A 621 15.48 -6.05 -21.23
N ASP A 622 16.50 -5.73 -22.04
CA ASP A 622 17.34 -4.55 -21.88
C ASP A 622 16.68 -3.24 -22.35
N LYS A 623 15.44 -3.31 -22.84
CA LYS A 623 14.63 -2.19 -23.33
C LYS A 623 15.22 -1.44 -24.53
N ARG A 624 16.23 -1.98 -25.22
CA ARG A 624 16.91 -1.33 -26.35
C ARG A 624 16.39 -1.77 -27.72
N TYR A 625 15.93 -3.00 -27.83
CA TYR A 625 15.49 -3.60 -29.09
C TYR A 625 14.00 -3.94 -29.09
N ILE A 626 13.43 -3.99 -30.29
CA ILE A 626 12.05 -4.44 -30.54
C ILE A 626 12.10 -5.47 -31.67
N ASP A 627 11.68 -6.68 -31.36
CA ASP A 627 11.65 -7.80 -32.32
C ASP A 627 10.21 -8.10 -32.74
N GLN A 628 10.01 -8.33 -34.04
CA GLN A 628 8.73 -8.78 -34.54
C GLN A 628 8.64 -10.31 -34.48
N VAL A 629 7.73 -10.82 -33.65
CA VAL A 629 7.63 -12.26 -33.37
C VAL A 629 6.19 -12.73 -33.55
N THR A 630 6.01 -13.92 -34.13
CA THR A 630 4.69 -14.58 -34.20
C THR A 630 4.46 -15.37 -32.92
N ARG A 631 3.39 -15.05 -32.19
CA ARG A 631 3.01 -15.72 -30.94
C ARG A 631 1.58 -16.22 -31.00
N THR A 632 1.34 -17.36 -30.38
CA THR A 632 0.01 -17.92 -30.16
C THR A 632 -0.41 -17.62 -28.73
N TYR A 633 -1.49 -16.87 -28.58
CA TYR A 633 -2.14 -16.59 -27.30
C TYR A 633 -3.28 -17.58 -27.16
N THR A 634 -3.34 -18.29 -26.05
CA THR A 634 -4.45 -19.19 -25.69
C THR A 634 -4.94 -18.77 -24.32
N TRP A 635 -6.24 -18.69 -24.11
CA TRP A 635 -6.78 -18.28 -22.82
C TRP A 635 -8.06 -19.04 -22.46
N ALA A 636 -8.29 -19.16 -21.16
CA ALA A 636 -9.48 -19.76 -20.59
C ALA A 636 -9.81 -19.11 -19.23
N PRO A 637 -11.10 -19.04 -18.85
CA PRO A 637 -11.48 -18.64 -17.50
C PRO A 637 -11.01 -19.68 -16.46
N VAL A 638 -10.73 -19.24 -15.24
CA VAL A 638 -10.36 -20.10 -14.12
C VAL A 638 -11.63 -20.44 -13.34
N ASP A 639 -12.04 -21.71 -13.39
CA ASP A 639 -13.26 -22.19 -12.73
C ASP A 639 -13.27 -21.83 -11.24
N GLY A 640 -14.38 -21.24 -10.77
CA GLY A 640 -14.56 -20.84 -9.38
C GLY A 640 -14.04 -19.45 -9.02
N THR A 641 -13.47 -18.70 -9.97
CA THR A 641 -13.04 -17.30 -9.79
C THR A 641 -13.39 -16.45 -11.02
N ASP A 642 -13.26 -15.13 -10.90
CA ASP A 642 -13.47 -14.21 -12.02
C ASP A 642 -12.19 -13.96 -12.85
N TYR A 643 -11.11 -14.72 -12.59
CA TYR A 643 -9.85 -14.57 -13.31
C TYR A 643 -9.85 -15.35 -14.62
N SER A 644 -9.15 -14.82 -15.63
CA SER A 644 -8.84 -15.52 -16.87
C SER A 644 -7.33 -15.75 -17.00
N LEU A 645 -6.93 -17.00 -17.25
CA LEU A 645 -5.54 -17.38 -17.45
C LEU A 645 -5.23 -17.42 -18.95
N GLY A 646 -4.15 -16.74 -19.33
CA GLY A 646 -3.57 -16.75 -20.66
C GLY A 646 -2.22 -17.45 -20.70
N LEU A 647 -1.96 -18.14 -21.79
CA LEU A 647 -0.69 -18.78 -22.13
C LEU A 647 -0.21 -18.26 -23.48
N VAL A 648 1.01 -17.77 -23.50
CA VAL A 648 1.67 -17.27 -24.70
C VAL A 648 2.80 -18.20 -25.07
N LEU A 649 2.75 -18.75 -26.29
CA LEU A 649 3.78 -19.62 -26.82
C LEU A 649 4.25 -19.11 -28.20
N PRO A 650 5.57 -19.12 -28.47
CA PRO A 650 6.07 -19.00 -29.83
C PRO A 650 5.81 -20.31 -30.60
N THR A 651 5.65 -20.22 -31.91
CA THR A 651 5.27 -21.36 -32.77
C THR A 651 6.24 -22.54 -32.73
N TYR A 652 7.51 -22.31 -32.41
CA TYR A 652 8.51 -23.36 -32.32
C TYR A 652 8.56 -24.06 -30.96
N SER A 653 7.86 -23.54 -29.94
CA SER A 653 7.90 -24.08 -28.58
C SER A 653 6.71 -24.98 -28.25
N GLU A 654 6.03 -25.50 -29.27
CA GLU A 654 4.97 -26.50 -29.13
C GLU A 654 5.53 -27.85 -28.62
N ASN A 655 6.81 -28.12 -28.89
CA ASN A 655 7.52 -29.31 -28.43
C ASN A 655 8.56 -28.93 -27.37
N HIS A 656 8.77 -29.79 -26.36
CA HIS A 656 9.82 -29.65 -25.36
C HIS A 656 10.64 -30.94 -25.23
N ILE A 657 11.89 -30.81 -24.79
CA ILE A 657 12.76 -31.95 -24.53
C ILE A 657 12.52 -32.42 -23.10
N ARG A 658 12.15 -33.68 -22.93
CA ARG A 658 12.10 -34.35 -21.63
C ARG A 658 13.28 -35.30 -21.53
N ALA A 659 14.23 -35.00 -20.64
CA ALA A 659 15.34 -35.90 -20.37
C ALA A 659 14.82 -37.21 -19.77
N ASN A 660 15.11 -38.34 -20.43
CA ASN A 660 14.85 -39.68 -19.92
C ASN A 660 16.18 -40.34 -19.58
N LEU A 661 16.74 -39.98 -18.44
CA LEU A 661 18.00 -40.53 -17.94
C LEU A 661 17.67 -41.65 -16.95
N SER A 662 17.43 -42.86 -17.44
CA SER A 662 17.16 -44.03 -16.60
C SER A 662 18.42 -44.71 -16.08
N ASP A 663 19.56 -44.49 -16.73
CA ASP A 663 20.85 -45.08 -16.38
C ASP A 663 21.58 -44.21 -15.32
N GLN A 664 21.88 -44.82 -14.18
CA GLN A 664 22.56 -44.17 -13.06
C GLN A 664 24.02 -43.82 -13.39
N ILE A 665 24.71 -44.61 -14.21
CA ILE A 665 26.13 -44.39 -14.54
C ILE A 665 26.26 -43.13 -15.40
N LEU A 666 25.37 -42.99 -16.39
CA LEU A 666 25.32 -41.81 -17.25
C LEU A 666 25.00 -40.54 -16.45
N GLN A 667 24.10 -40.60 -15.47
CA GLN A 667 23.80 -39.44 -14.61
C GLN A 667 25.05 -38.98 -13.84
N VAL A 668 25.78 -39.90 -13.21
CA VAL A 668 26.99 -39.58 -12.43
C VAL A 668 28.06 -38.95 -13.33
N GLN A 669 28.27 -39.53 -14.52
CA GLN A 669 29.24 -39.00 -15.48
C GLN A 669 28.91 -37.56 -15.91
N TYR A 670 27.63 -37.21 -16.08
CA TYR A 670 27.23 -35.83 -16.36
C TYR A 670 27.41 -34.90 -15.15
N PHE A 671 27.15 -35.36 -13.92
CA PHE A 671 27.37 -34.55 -12.72
C PHE A 671 28.84 -34.22 -12.47
N GLU A 672 29.77 -35.13 -12.79
CA GLU A 672 31.21 -34.87 -12.66
C GLU A 672 31.68 -33.72 -13.56
N SER A 673 31.09 -33.59 -14.75
CA SER A 673 31.41 -32.50 -15.69
C SER A 673 31.02 -31.10 -15.16
N LEU A 674 30.14 -31.02 -14.17
CA LEU A 674 29.71 -29.76 -13.53
C LEU A 674 30.62 -29.32 -12.38
N LEU A 675 31.62 -30.12 -12.01
CA LEU A 675 32.44 -29.86 -10.83
C LEU A 675 33.53 -28.81 -11.13
N PRO A 676 33.87 -27.93 -10.18
CA PRO A 676 34.84 -26.85 -10.43
C PRO A 676 36.22 -27.32 -10.88
N HIS A 677 36.63 -28.55 -10.53
CA HIS A 677 37.93 -29.11 -10.90
C HIS A 677 38.02 -29.55 -12.36
N THR A 678 36.90 -29.69 -13.07
CA THR A 678 36.88 -30.01 -14.51
C THR A 678 36.83 -28.75 -15.39
N PHE A 679 36.79 -27.55 -14.81
CA PHE A 679 36.64 -26.30 -15.58
C PHE A 679 37.85 -25.97 -16.45
N GLU A 680 39.03 -26.51 -16.12
CA GLU A 680 40.23 -26.38 -16.97
C GLU A 680 40.09 -27.14 -18.30
N SER A 681 39.32 -28.24 -18.34
CA SER A 681 39.10 -29.06 -19.54
C SER A 681 37.76 -28.81 -20.23
N GLU A 682 36.69 -28.57 -19.46
CA GLU A 682 35.32 -28.43 -19.96
C GLU A 682 34.88 -26.95 -20.12
N GLY A 683 35.67 -26.01 -19.58
CA GLY A 683 35.34 -24.59 -19.53
C GLY A 683 34.53 -24.19 -18.30
N HIS A 684 34.39 -22.89 -18.07
CA HIS A 684 33.71 -22.38 -16.88
C HIS A 684 32.20 -22.62 -16.99
N VAL A 685 31.69 -23.56 -16.20
CA VAL A 685 30.25 -23.90 -16.17
C VAL A 685 29.51 -22.97 -15.22
N LEU A 686 28.34 -22.49 -15.63
CA LEU A 686 27.40 -21.73 -14.81
C LEU A 686 26.10 -22.52 -14.67
N ILE A 687 25.51 -22.51 -13.47
CA ILE A 687 24.25 -23.18 -13.16
C ILE A 687 23.20 -22.11 -12.87
N ALA A 688 22.08 -22.17 -13.58
CA ALA A 688 20.94 -21.30 -13.29
C ALA A 688 20.26 -21.74 -11.98
N PRO A 689 20.12 -20.86 -10.97
CA PRO A 689 19.34 -21.17 -9.77
C PRO A 689 17.88 -21.36 -10.18
N ARG A 690 17.30 -22.51 -9.85
CA ARG A 690 15.95 -22.91 -10.24
C ARG A 690 14.96 -22.75 -9.10
#